data_AF-A0A2E0WR95-F1
#
_entry.id   AF-A0A2E0WR95-F1
#
_cell.length_a   1.000
_cell.length_b   1.000
_cell.length_c   1.000
_cell.angle_alpha   90.00
_cell.angle_beta   90.00
_cell.angle_gamma   90.00
#
_symmetry.space_group_name_H-M   'P 1'
#
loop_
_entity.id
_entity.type
_entity.pdbx_description
1 polymer ?
#
loop_
_entity_poly.entity_id
_entity_poly.type
_entity_poly.pdbx_seq_one_letter_code
_entity_poly.pdbx_strand_id
1 'polypeptide(L)'
;MSTQTSTDRQGQGKMVRNLILLLLASVLAMAAIFVYTARQAAFDKERIGYTSEQQVLSQQIAKYALEAASGGEEAFDQVVMNRDRFDQTLKVLRNGNVNSGLPPTDEESVAHEELVAVERKWNEFRGTVNTVLEGEELVLAVKETAAVINEFMPQLLAHYEDVVRVLVDRNAGQEAVRVASRQLMLSQRIVNNLNKVLAGEDAEAATEHFARDTEEFGMVLEDQIRGGENAPQIQDPEAQAKLREIAMLFSSVSDYVGEMLDNADALMGVQAAAGTASDQSDQLFAASANLQSAYSLAPTQRPVKTHHAYMFGGLALIFLIWLGWSLKRDADRRSQVAEETNKKNQEAILRLLDEMGNLADGDLSSYATVTEDFTGAIADSINFTIDALREVVTTINSASGQVTSAAEQTKTTAMNLAEASEHQAQEITSAVTAINEMAVSIDEVSRNAKESAEVSQKSVEIANKGGKAVRRTIEGMDQIREHIQETSKRIKRLGESSQEIGDIVELINDIAEQTNILALNAAIQAAMAGEAGRGFAVVADEVQRLAERSSNATKQIEALVKTIQTDTNEAVISMEQSTSGVVTGAHLAEDAGDALEEIVSVSESLAGLIENISNSAAQQSKAASNITETMNVIQEITTQTNTGTNETAASIGNLTELASELQRSVSGFKLPE
;
A
#
# COMPACT_ATOMS: atom_id res chain seq x y z
N MET A 1 81.62 47.41 -41.96
CA MET A 1 80.35 47.56 -41.22
C MET A 1 79.21 46.75 -41.84
N SER A 2 79.52 45.64 -42.54
CA SER A 2 78.58 44.90 -43.40
C SER A 2 78.39 43.42 -43.02
N THR A 3 79.03 42.96 -41.94
CA THR A 3 78.88 41.60 -41.40
C THR A 3 77.92 41.52 -40.21
N GLN A 4 77.34 42.65 -39.79
CA GLN A 4 76.43 42.72 -38.62
C GLN A 4 74.94 42.68 -39.01
N THR A 5 74.60 42.91 -40.28
CA THR A 5 73.21 43.05 -40.78
C THR A 5 72.58 41.78 -41.33
N SER A 6 73.36 40.74 -41.70
CA SER A 6 72.78 39.45 -42.14
C SER A 6 72.30 38.59 -40.97
N THR A 7 72.92 38.75 -39.79
CA THR A 7 72.60 38.01 -38.58
C THR A 7 71.27 38.47 -37.95
N ASP A 8 70.91 39.75 -38.10
CA ASP A 8 69.65 40.33 -37.59
C ASP A 8 68.41 39.90 -38.40
N ARG A 9 68.52 39.82 -39.74
CA ARG A 9 67.39 39.41 -40.62
C ARG A 9 66.97 37.95 -40.42
N GLN A 10 67.93 37.07 -40.13
CA GLN A 10 67.63 35.67 -39.82
C GLN A 10 67.06 35.48 -38.40
N GLY A 11 67.30 36.44 -37.50
CA GLY A 11 66.72 36.49 -36.15
C GLY A 11 65.25 36.91 -36.15
N GLN A 12 64.86 37.88 -36.98
CA GLN A 12 63.49 38.42 -37.00
C GLN A 12 62.46 37.50 -37.67
N GLY A 13 62.78 36.84 -38.79
CA GLY A 13 61.88 35.85 -39.40
C GLY A 13 61.61 34.64 -38.49
N LYS A 14 62.60 34.27 -37.67
CA LYS A 14 62.42 33.28 -36.60
C LYS A 14 61.51 33.81 -35.49
N MET A 15 61.56 35.10 -35.17
CA MET A 15 60.72 35.72 -34.14
C MET A 15 59.22 35.70 -34.51
N VAL A 16 58.85 36.10 -35.74
CA VAL A 16 57.44 36.07 -36.20
C VAL A 16 56.89 34.65 -36.26
N ARG A 17 57.68 33.70 -36.77
CA ARG A 17 57.30 32.28 -36.78
C ARG A 17 57.08 31.74 -35.36
N ASN A 18 57.95 32.11 -34.42
CA ASN A 18 57.79 31.71 -33.02
C ASN A 18 56.52 32.29 -32.39
N LEU A 19 56.10 33.51 -32.76
CA LEU A 19 54.86 34.13 -32.28
C LEU A 19 53.59 33.42 -32.77
N ILE A 20 53.55 33.00 -34.03
CA ILE A 20 52.41 32.23 -34.58
C ILE A 20 52.31 30.87 -33.89
N LEU A 21 53.44 30.21 -33.66
CA LEU A 21 53.48 28.94 -32.91
C LEU A 21 52.98 29.11 -31.47
N LEU A 22 53.36 30.20 -30.80
CA LEU A 22 52.90 30.52 -29.44
C LEU A 22 51.39 30.82 -29.40
N LEU A 23 50.84 31.51 -30.42
CA LEU A 23 49.41 31.75 -30.56
C LEU A 23 48.63 30.43 -30.68
N LEU A 24 49.01 29.58 -31.63
CA LEU A 24 48.36 28.26 -31.84
C LEU A 24 48.44 27.40 -30.58
N ALA A 25 49.61 27.37 -29.92
CA ALA A 25 49.78 26.67 -28.66
C ALA A 25 48.85 27.21 -27.56
N SER A 26 48.66 28.52 -27.46
CA SER A 26 47.75 29.13 -26.46
C SER A 26 46.27 28.83 -26.71
N VAL A 27 45.83 28.80 -27.98
CA VAL A 27 44.44 28.46 -28.34
C VAL A 27 44.17 26.97 -28.11
N LEU A 28 45.10 26.10 -28.51
CA LEU A 28 45.00 24.65 -28.24
C LEU A 28 44.99 24.36 -26.74
N ALA A 29 45.83 25.04 -25.96
CA ALA A 29 45.84 24.92 -24.50
C ALA A 29 44.50 25.38 -23.89
N MET A 30 43.93 26.49 -24.36
CA MET A 30 42.61 26.96 -23.92
C MET A 30 41.50 25.94 -24.21
N ALA A 31 41.43 25.42 -25.43
CA ALA A 31 40.44 24.41 -25.81
C ALA A 31 40.61 23.10 -25.01
N ALA A 32 41.84 22.63 -24.82
CA ALA A 32 42.14 21.46 -24.00
C ALA A 32 41.72 21.65 -22.54
N ILE A 33 41.95 22.84 -21.95
CA ILE A 33 41.51 23.16 -20.59
C ILE A 33 39.98 23.20 -20.49
N PHE A 34 39.27 23.77 -21.47
CA PHE A 34 37.80 23.77 -21.47
C PHE A 34 37.22 22.35 -21.53
N VAL A 35 37.70 21.51 -22.45
CA VAL A 35 37.26 20.12 -22.57
C VAL A 35 37.57 19.33 -21.30
N TYR A 36 38.78 19.50 -20.74
CA TYR A 36 39.18 18.86 -19.49
C TYR A 36 38.28 19.27 -18.32
N THR A 37 38.05 20.58 -18.12
CA THR A 37 37.21 21.08 -17.01
C THR A 37 35.74 20.70 -17.16
N ALA A 38 35.19 20.70 -18.39
CA ALA A 38 33.82 20.26 -18.65
C ALA A 38 33.62 18.77 -18.36
N ARG A 39 34.56 17.91 -18.79
CA ARG A 39 34.53 16.48 -18.50
C ARG A 39 34.61 16.20 -17.01
N GLN A 40 35.49 16.92 -16.31
CA GLN A 40 35.64 16.77 -14.87
C GLN A 40 34.39 17.23 -14.10
N ALA A 41 33.71 18.29 -14.55
CA ALA A 41 32.45 18.74 -13.95
C ALA A 41 31.32 17.69 -14.11
N ALA A 42 31.28 16.96 -15.22
CA ALA A 42 30.34 15.86 -15.41
C ALA A 42 30.58 14.71 -14.41
N PHE A 43 31.85 14.35 -14.18
CA PHE A 43 32.24 13.36 -13.18
C PHE A 43 31.88 13.78 -11.75
N ASP A 44 32.06 15.05 -11.41
CA ASP A 44 31.68 15.56 -10.09
C ASP A 44 30.16 15.45 -9.87
N LYS A 45 29.36 15.80 -10.88
CA LYS A 45 27.90 15.65 -10.83
C LYS A 45 27.47 14.20 -10.63
N GLU A 46 28.10 13.26 -11.34
CA GLU A 46 27.81 11.83 -11.21
C GLU A 46 28.15 11.30 -9.80
N ARG A 47 29.32 11.66 -9.26
CA ARG A 47 29.74 11.30 -7.89
C ARG A 47 28.79 11.85 -6.83
N ILE A 48 28.43 13.13 -6.95
CA ILE A 48 27.45 13.76 -6.05
C ILE A 48 26.11 13.02 -6.12
N GLY A 49 25.66 12.64 -7.32
CA GLY A 49 24.45 11.84 -7.51
C GLY A 49 24.47 10.52 -6.75
N TYR A 50 25.56 9.74 -6.88
CA TYR A 50 25.71 8.49 -6.13
C TYR A 50 25.75 8.70 -4.62
N THR A 51 26.44 9.73 -4.13
CA THR A 51 26.49 10.01 -2.68
C THR A 51 25.14 10.49 -2.12
N SER A 52 24.34 11.24 -2.90
CA SER A 52 22.97 11.57 -2.53
C SER A 52 22.08 10.33 -2.49
N GLU A 53 22.24 9.43 -3.45
CA GLU A 53 21.51 8.16 -3.48
C GLU A 53 21.84 7.30 -2.27
N GLN A 54 23.12 7.20 -1.89
CA GLN A 54 23.59 6.49 -0.69
C GLN A 54 22.94 7.01 0.60
N GLN A 55 22.78 8.33 0.75
CA GLN A 55 22.09 8.93 1.89
C GLN A 55 20.63 8.47 2.00
N VAL A 56 19.92 8.40 0.89
CA VAL A 56 18.52 7.93 0.87
C VAL A 56 18.47 6.43 1.17
N LEU A 57 19.33 5.66 0.53
CA LEU A 57 19.40 4.20 0.70
C LEU A 57 19.71 3.82 2.15
N SER A 58 20.62 4.51 2.85
CA SER A 58 20.93 4.19 4.25
C SER A 58 19.70 4.32 5.15
N GLN A 59 18.89 5.36 4.94
CA GLN A 59 17.66 5.61 5.69
C GLN A 59 16.54 4.62 5.32
N GLN A 60 16.39 4.29 4.04
CA GLN A 60 15.42 3.30 3.58
C GLN A 60 15.74 1.90 4.12
N ILE A 61 17.01 1.48 4.11
CA ILE A 61 17.43 0.19 4.66
C ILE A 61 17.07 0.10 6.14
N ALA A 62 17.35 1.13 6.95
CA ALA A 62 16.98 1.15 8.37
C ALA A 62 15.47 1.05 8.59
N LYS A 63 14.68 1.83 7.86
CA LYS A 63 13.22 1.79 7.93
C LYS A 63 12.70 0.38 7.64
N TYR A 64 13.10 -0.21 6.52
CA TYR A 64 12.62 -1.53 6.13
C TYR A 64 13.20 -2.64 7.01
N ALA A 65 14.39 -2.47 7.60
CA ALA A 65 14.93 -3.43 8.57
C ALA A 65 14.08 -3.49 9.85
N LEU A 66 13.61 -2.35 10.36
CA LEU A 66 12.68 -2.30 11.50
C LEU A 66 11.34 -2.97 11.16
N GLU A 67 10.80 -2.68 9.97
CA GLU A 67 9.55 -3.28 9.49
C GLU A 67 9.68 -4.80 9.28
N ALA A 68 10.79 -5.24 8.69
CA ALA A 68 11.13 -6.66 8.51
C ALA A 68 11.24 -7.38 9.85
N ALA A 69 11.93 -6.80 10.84
CA ALA A 69 12.06 -7.37 12.18
C ALA A 69 10.74 -7.44 12.97
N SER A 70 9.73 -6.67 12.58
CA SER A 70 8.35 -6.75 13.09
C SER A 70 7.45 -7.71 12.28
N GLY A 71 8.00 -8.40 11.28
CA GLY A 71 7.31 -9.40 10.47
C GLY A 71 6.74 -8.90 9.14
N GLY A 72 7.23 -7.79 8.60
CA GLY A 72 6.92 -7.38 7.23
C GLY A 72 7.66 -8.22 6.18
N GLU A 73 6.97 -9.18 5.54
CA GLU A 73 7.56 -10.06 4.51
C GLU A 73 8.15 -9.26 3.33
N GLU A 74 7.34 -8.35 2.74
CA GLU A 74 7.80 -7.49 1.63
C GLU A 74 8.98 -6.56 2.03
N ALA A 75 9.16 -6.28 3.31
CA ALA A 75 10.23 -5.42 3.79
C ALA A 75 11.61 -6.09 3.68
N PHE A 76 11.68 -7.44 3.78
CA PHE A 76 12.95 -8.17 3.56
C PHE A 76 13.48 -7.96 2.14
N ASP A 77 12.62 -8.05 1.13
CA ASP A 77 12.97 -7.78 -0.27
C ASP A 77 13.48 -6.34 -0.44
N GLN A 78 12.82 -5.36 0.18
CA GLN A 78 13.24 -3.96 0.12
C GLN A 78 14.61 -3.74 0.77
N VAL A 79 14.90 -4.42 1.89
CA VAL A 79 16.22 -4.36 2.54
C VAL A 79 17.30 -4.92 1.60
N VAL A 80 17.06 -6.07 0.96
CA VAL A 80 18.01 -6.67 0.00
C VAL A 80 18.26 -5.75 -1.19
N MET A 81 17.20 -5.26 -1.82
CA MET A 81 17.31 -4.38 -3.00
C MET A 81 18.10 -3.11 -2.68
N ASN A 82 17.78 -2.43 -1.58
CA ASN A 82 18.44 -1.19 -1.20
C ASN A 82 19.89 -1.43 -0.75
N ARG A 83 20.15 -2.54 -0.04
CA ARG A 83 21.50 -2.94 0.37
C ARG A 83 22.39 -3.16 -0.85
N ASP A 84 21.91 -3.94 -1.81
CA ASP A 84 22.69 -4.29 -3.01
C ASP A 84 22.92 -3.07 -3.89
N ARG A 85 21.93 -2.15 -3.95
CA ARG A 85 22.08 -0.88 -4.63
C ARG A 85 23.14 0.00 -3.99
N PHE A 86 23.18 0.09 -2.66
CA PHE A 86 24.23 0.81 -1.94
C PHE A 86 25.61 0.20 -2.23
N ASP A 87 25.71 -1.13 -2.19
CA ASP A 87 26.93 -1.88 -2.50
C ASP A 87 27.43 -1.56 -3.93
N GLN A 88 26.50 -1.42 -4.88
CA GLN A 88 26.80 -1.08 -6.27
C GLN A 88 27.31 0.36 -6.40
N THR A 89 26.63 1.34 -5.80
CA THR A 89 27.05 2.76 -5.89
C THR A 89 28.42 2.96 -5.22
N LEU A 90 28.68 2.28 -4.11
CA LEU A 90 29.97 2.33 -3.42
C LEU A 90 31.10 1.74 -4.27
N LYS A 91 30.85 0.60 -4.94
CA LYS A 91 31.79 0.00 -5.91
C LYS A 91 32.10 0.95 -7.06
N VAL A 92 31.11 1.68 -7.57
CA VAL A 92 31.33 2.67 -8.63
C VAL A 92 32.21 3.83 -8.15
N LEU A 93 31.99 4.34 -6.94
CA LEU A 93 32.85 5.41 -6.38
C LEU A 93 34.29 4.94 -6.15
N ARG A 94 34.48 3.69 -5.71
CA ARG A 94 35.81 3.11 -5.48
C ARG A 94 36.55 2.75 -6.76
N ASN A 95 35.89 2.07 -7.69
CA ASN A 95 36.54 1.47 -8.86
C ASN A 95 36.37 2.31 -10.14
N GLY A 96 35.50 3.32 -10.11
CA GLY A 96 35.10 4.07 -11.29
C GLY A 96 33.96 3.41 -12.06
N ASN A 97 33.48 4.10 -13.10
CA ASN A 97 32.41 3.64 -13.99
C ASN A 97 32.94 3.56 -15.43
N VAL A 98 33.03 2.34 -15.96
CA VAL A 98 33.55 2.09 -17.32
C VAL A 98 32.65 2.71 -18.39
N ASN A 99 31.33 2.77 -18.16
CA ASN A 99 30.37 3.25 -19.15
C ASN A 99 30.41 4.78 -19.31
N SER A 100 30.52 5.52 -18.21
CA SER A 100 30.67 6.98 -18.25
C SER A 100 32.13 7.44 -18.39
N GLY A 101 33.09 6.53 -18.16
CA GLY A 101 34.51 6.83 -18.09
C GLY A 101 34.92 7.53 -16.79
N LEU A 102 34.08 7.48 -15.75
CA LEU A 102 34.37 8.02 -14.43
C LEU A 102 35.57 7.29 -13.82
N PRO A 103 36.66 8.01 -13.46
CA PRO A 103 37.79 7.39 -12.80
C PRO A 103 37.48 7.01 -11.34
N PRO A 104 38.19 6.02 -10.77
CA PRO A 104 38.11 5.70 -9.36
C PRO A 104 38.48 6.90 -8.48
N THR A 105 38.00 6.89 -7.24
CA THR A 105 38.50 7.81 -6.20
C THR A 105 39.81 7.24 -5.65
N ASP A 106 40.92 7.74 -6.18
CA ASP A 106 42.29 7.34 -5.83
C ASP A 106 42.76 7.96 -4.50
N GLU A 107 43.93 7.53 -4.02
CA GLU A 107 44.54 8.01 -2.77
C GLU A 107 44.90 9.51 -2.81
N GLU A 108 45.07 10.09 -4.00
CA GLU A 108 45.38 11.50 -4.18
C GLU A 108 44.12 12.40 -4.13
N SER A 109 42.92 11.80 -4.19
CA SER A 109 41.66 12.52 -4.12
C SER A 109 41.39 13.04 -2.71
N VAL A 110 40.95 14.30 -2.62
CA VAL A 110 40.48 14.93 -1.37
C VAL A 110 39.27 14.22 -0.74
N ALA A 111 38.58 13.37 -1.51
CA ALA A 111 37.44 12.59 -1.06
C ALA A 111 37.83 11.15 -0.63
N HIS A 112 39.10 10.78 -0.71
CA HIS A 112 39.55 9.41 -0.41
C HIS A 112 39.29 9.01 1.04
N GLU A 113 39.70 9.85 2.01
CA GLU A 113 39.51 9.56 3.44
C GLU A 113 38.02 9.42 3.79
N GLU A 114 37.17 10.30 3.25
CA GLU A 114 35.72 10.24 3.45
C GLU A 114 35.10 9.00 2.79
N LEU A 115 35.61 8.58 1.62
CA LEU A 115 35.15 7.35 0.97
C LEU A 115 35.48 6.14 1.84
N VAL A 116 36.70 6.04 2.37
CA VAL A 116 37.10 4.98 3.30
C VAL A 116 36.24 5.01 4.58
N ALA A 117 35.87 6.19 5.07
CA ALA A 117 34.97 6.32 6.20
C ALA A 117 33.57 5.76 5.90
N VAL A 118 33.01 6.08 4.73
CA VAL A 118 31.73 5.51 4.25
C VAL A 118 31.84 4.00 4.11
N GLU A 119 32.92 3.46 3.54
CA GLU A 119 33.10 2.02 3.38
C GLU A 119 33.15 1.27 4.71
N ARG A 120 33.87 1.81 5.69
CA ARG A 120 33.93 1.22 7.02
C ARG A 120 32.55 1.23 7.67
N LYS A 121 31.84 2.37 7.62
CA LYS A 121 30.49 2.49 8.17
C LYS A 121 29.47 1.61 7.45
N TRP A 122 29.61 1.47 6.14
CA TRP A 122 28.81 0.57 5.33
C TRP A 122 29.05 -0.89 5.72
N ASN A 123 30.30 -1.31 5.91
CA ASN A 123 30.59 -2.70 6.32
C ASN A 123 30.03 -3.01 7.72
N GLU A 124 30.14 -2.08 8.67
CA GLU A 124 29.51 -2.18 10.00
C GLU A 124 27.97 -2.32 9.85
N PHE A 125 27.33 -1.39 9.13
CA PHE A 125 25.89 -1.36 8.92
C PHE A 125 25.35 -2.58 8.16
N ARG A 126 26.03 -2.97 7.07
CA ARG A 126 25.71 -4.15 6.26
C ARG A 126 25.76 -5.44 7.08
N GLY A 127 26.73 -5.57 7.99
CA GLY A 127 26.81 -6.71 8.90
C GLY A 127 25.54 -6.85 9.75
N THR A 128 25.13 -5.75 10.38
CA THR A 128 23.89 -5.69 11.17
C THR A 128 22.64 -5.99 10.33
N VAL A 129 22.54 -5.39 9.14
CA VAL A 129 21.43 -5.61 8.21
C VAL A 129 21.35 -7.07 7.75
N ASN A 130 22.50 -7.72 7.52
CA ASN A 130 22.52 -9.14 7.18
C ASN A 130 22.03 -10.02 8.33
N THR A 131 22.31 -9.67 9.59
CA THR A 131 21.73 -10.37 10.75
C THR A 131 20.20 -10.28 10.76
N VAL A 132 19.63 -9.14 10.36
CA VAL A 132 18.17 -9.02 10.20
C VAL A 132 17.66 -9.94 9.10
N LEU A 133 18.31 -9.94 7.93
CA LEU A 133 17.93 -10.78 6.80
C LEU A 133 18.09 -12.29 7.08
N GLU A 134 19.12 -12.69 7.82
CA GLU A 134 19.30 -14.09 8.26
C GLU A 134 18.20 -14.55 9.22
N GLY A 135 17.52 -13.61 9.89
CA GLY A 135 16.38 -13.86 10.76
C GLY A 135 15.02 -13.97 10.06
N GLU A 136 14.96 -13.86 8.72
CA GLU A 136 13.71 -13.82 7.96
C GLU A 136 12.77 -14.99 8.28
N GLU A 137 13.25 -16.23 8.12
CA GLU A 137 12.47 -17.45 8.35
C GLU A 137 11.93 -17.51 9.78
N LEU A 138 12.75 -17.13 10.76
CA LEU A 138 12.39 -17.09 12.18
C LEU A 138 11.28 -16.06 12.46
N VAL A 139 11.45 -14.83 11.97
CA VAL A 139 10.48 -13.76 12.21
C VAL A 139 9.14 -14.09 11.57
N LEU A 140 9.15 -14.64 10.35
CA LEU A 140 7.92 -15.05 9.65
C LEU A 140 7.23 -16.22 10.36
N ALA A 141 8.00 -17.21 10.83
CA ALA A 141 7.46 -18.31 11.63
C ALA A 141 6.79 -17.81 12.92
N VAL A 142 7.46 -16.95 13.70
CA VAL A 142 6.89 -16.38 14.92
C VAL A 142 5.64 -15.55 14.63
N LYS A 143 5.60 -14.80 13.52
CA LYS A 143 4.41 -14.06 13.09
C LYS A 143 3.24 -14.99 12.76
N GLU A 144 3.50 -16.11 12.08
CA GLU A 144 2.49 -17.12 11.76
C GLU A 144 1.93 -17.74 13.06
N THR A 145 2.80 -18.17 13.97
CA THR A 145 2.42 -18.67 15.30
C THR A 145 1.56 -17.66 16.05
N ALA A 146 1.95 -16.38 16.05
CA ALA A 146 1.19 -15.35 16.72
C ALA A 146 -0.15 -15.03 16.04
N ALA A 147 -0.25 -15.16 14.72
CA ALA A 147 -1.52 -15.03 14.01
C ALA A 147 -2.52 -16.11 14.44
N VAL A 148 -2.04 -17.36 14.59
CA VAL A 148 -2.84 -18.47 15.08
C VAL A 148 -3.32 -18.21 16.52
N ILE A 149 -2.44 -17.74 17.40
CA ILE A 149 -2.85 -17.37 18.78
C ILE A 149 -3.91 -16.26 18.73
N ASN A 150 -3.69 -15.19 17.96
CA ASN A 150 -4.63 -14.09 17.81
C ASN A 150 -6.00 -14.50 17.23
N GLU A 151 -6.06 -15.59 16.45
CA GLU A 151 -7.32 -16.15 15.93
C GLU A 151 -8.12 -16.90 17.01
N PHE A 152 -7.44 -17.63 17.90
CA PHE A 152 -8.08 -18.43 18.94
C PHE A 152 -8.45 -17.63 20.20
N MET A 153 -7.71 -16.57 20.52
CA MET A 153 -7.93 -15.80 21.75
C MET A 153 -9.33 -15.16 21.87
N PRO A 154 -9.94 -14.59 20.81
CA PRO A 154 -11.32 -14.12 20.86
C PRO A 154 -12.34 -15.23 21.16
N GLN A 155 -12.11 -16.44 20.65
CA GLN A 155 -12.99 -17.59 20.92
C GLN A 155 -12.89 -18.01 22.39
N LEU A 156 -11.66 -18.05 22.94
CA LEU A 156 -11.45 -18.29 24.37
C LEU A 156 -12.16 -17.25 25.24
N LEU A 157 -12.13 -15.97 24.82
CA LEU A 157 -12.79 -14.88 25.53
C LEU A 157 -14.32 -15.07 25.52
N ALA A 158 -14.92 -15.33 24.35
CA ALA A 158 -16.37 -15.57 24.23
C ALA A 158 -16.83 -16.77 25.07
N HIS A 159 -16.08 -17.88 25.05
CA HIS A 159 -16.41 -19.04 25.86
C HIS A 159 -16.28 -18.75 27.37
N TYR A 160 -15.30 -17.95 27.79
CA TYR A 160 -15.18 -17.55 29.20
C TYR A 160 -16.30 -16.58 29.62
N GLU A 161 -16.80 -15.72 28.72
CA GLU A 161 -17.96 -14.87 28.99
C GLU A 161 -19.22 -15.70 29.24
N ASP A 162 -19.42 -16.78 28.48
CA ASP A 162 -20.50 -17.75 28.73
C ASP A 162 -20.36 -18.41 30.11
N VAL A 163 -19.14 -18.79 30.52
CA VAL A 163 -18.89 -19.33 31.87
C VAL A 163 -19.28 -18.32 32.95
N VAL A 164 -18.89 -17.05 32.80
CA VAL A 164 -19.26 -15.98 33.74
C VAL A 164 -20.79 -15.79 33.77
N ARG A 165 -21.46 -15.80 32.61
CA ARG A 165 -22.93 -15.69 32.51
C ARG A 165 -23.62 -16.81 33.28
N VAL A 166 -23.23 -18.07 33.04
CA VAL A 166 -23.79 -19.24 33.73
C VAL A 166 -23.59 -19.14 35.25
N LEU A 167 -22.40 -18.74 35.70
CA LEU A 167 -22.10 -18.58 37.13
C LEU A 167 -22.97 -17.50 37.79
N VAL A 168 -23.22 -16.39 37.09
CA VAL A 168 -24.09 -15.30 37.58
C VAL A 168 -25.55 -15.75 37.62
N ASP A 169 -26.05 -16.38 36.54
CA ASP A 169 -27.44 -16.83 36.43
C ASP A 169 -27.80 -17.92 37.45
N ARG A 170 -26.84 -18.79 37.78
CA ARG A 170 -26.98 -19.86 38.79
C ARG A 170 -26.65 -19.41 40.21
N ASN A 171 -26.34 -18.12 40.41
CA ASN A 171 -26.01 -17.52 41.70
C ASN A 171 -24.85 -18.25 42.42
N ALA A 172 -23.80 -18.58 41.66
CA ALA A 172 -22.60 -19.24 42.14
C ALA A 172 -21.84 -18.38 43.16
N GLY A 173 -20.90 -18.99 43.89
CA GLY A 173 -20.11 -18.28 44.90
C GLY A 173 -19.34 -17.08 44.32
N GLN A 174 -19.30 -15.97 45.05
CA GLN A 174 -18.63 -14.73 44.62
C GLN A 174 -17.18 -14.93 44.17
N GLU A 175 -16.48 -15.86 44.81
CA GLU A 175 -15.11 -16.19 44.46
C GLU A 175 -14.98 -16.85 43.08
N ALA A 176 -15.92 -17.73 42.71
CA ALA A 176 -15.91 -18.38 41.40
C ALA A 176 -16.15 -17.36 40.26
N VAL A 177 -17.11 -16.44 40.46
CA VAL A 177 -17.37 -15.34 39.52
C VAL A 177 -16.16 -14.42 39.39
N ARG A 178 -15.54 -14.03 40.52
CA ARG A 178 -14.34 -13.17 40.53
C ARG A 178 -13.18 -13.78 39.77
N VAL A 179 -12.90 -15.07 40.00
CA VAL A 179 -11.81 -15.78 39.31
C VAL A 179 -12.10 -15.93 37.81
N ALA A 180 -13.34 -16.28 37.43
CA ALA A 180 -13.72 -16.34 36.02
C ALA A 180 -13.64 -14.97 35.31
N SER A 181 -14.04 -13.88 35.98
CA SER A 181 -13.85 -12.52 35.43
C SER A 181 -12.38 -12.12 35.33
N ARG A 182 -11.52 -12.58 36.24
CA ARG A 182 -10.06 -12.35 36.14
C ARG A 182 -9.46 -13.07 34.93
N GLN A 183 -9.99 -14.24 34.56
CA GLN A 183 -9.54 -14.97 33.38
C GLN A 183 -9.81 -14.22 32.08
N LEU A 184 -10.94 -13.50 31.96
CA LEU A 184 -11.19 -12.59 30.84
C LEU A 184 -10.11 -11.49 30.72
N MET A 185 -9.68 -10.94 31.86
CA MET A 185 -8.61 -9.93 31.87
C MET A 185 -7.25 -10.53 31.52
N LEU A 186 -6.97 -11.76 31.95
CA LEU A 186 -5.74 -12.48 31.61
C LEU A 186 -5.69 -12.78 30.11
N SER A 187 -6.79 -13.23 29.49
CA SER A 187 -6.81 -13.49 28.05
C SER A 187 -6.47 -12.24 27.23
N GLN A 188 -7.02 -11.07 27.61
CA GLN A 188 -6.69 -9.81 26.96
C GLN A 188 -5.23 -9.38 27.18
N ARG A 189 -4.66 -9.64 28.37
CA ARG A 189 -3.26 -9.36 28.67
C ARG A 189 -2.31 -10.24 27.86
N ILE A 190 -2.64 -11.52 27.68
CA ILE A 190 -1.87 -12.45 26.83
C ILE A 190 -1.75 -11.88 25.41
N VAL A 191 -2.86 -11.51 24.78
CA VAL A 191 -2.88 -10.89 23.43
C VAL A 191 -2.07 -9.60 23.38
N ASN A 192 -2.24 -8.73 24.38
CA ASN A 192 -1.52 -7.46 24.41
C ASN A 192 -0.01 -7.65 24.56
N ASN A 193 0.44 -8.58 25.39
CA ASN A 193 1.86 -8.88 25.58
C ASN A 193 2.43 -9.58 24.33
N LEU A 194 1.68 -10.49 23.71
CA LEU A 194 2.03 -11.11 22.44
C LEU A 194 2.34 -10.06 21.37
N ASN A 195 1.43 -9.10 21.18
CA ASN A 195 1.61 -8.05 20.18
C ASN A 195 2.81 -7.13 20.49
N LYS A 196 3.14 -6.91 21.77
CA LYS A 196 4.35 -6.18 22.17
C LYS A 196 5.63 -6.94 21.83
N VAL A 197 5.65 -8.27 22.02
CA VAL A 197 6.79 -9.12 21.61
C VAL A 197 7.01 -9.01 20.11
N LEU A 198 5.95 -9.07 19.29
CA LEU A 198 6.06 -8.91 17.83
C LEU A 198 6.54 -7.51 17.42
N ALA A 199 6.06 -6.46 18.10
CA ALA A 199 6.46 -5.08 17.82
C ALA A 199 7.89 -4.76 18.29
N GLY A 200 8.49 -5.62 19.12
CA GLY A 200 9.81 -5.38 19.73
C GLY A 200 9.80 -4.30 20.83
N GLU A 201 8.62 -3.94 21.33
CA GLU A 201 8.46 -2.95 22.42
C GLU A 201 8.64 -3.64 23.78
N ASP A 202 9.67 -3.24 24.54
CA ASP A 202 10.02 -3.85 25.83
C ASP A 202 10.05 -5.40 25.74
N ALA A 203 10.61 -5.94 24.64
CA ALA A 203 10.46 -7.33 24.24
C ALA A 203 10.81 -8.36 25.34
N GLU A 204 11.83 -8.09 26.15
CA GLU A 204 12.23 -8.93 27.29
C GLU A 204 11.12 -9.01 28.34
N ALA A 205 10.61 -7.86 28.79
CA ALA A 205 9.53 -7.80 29.77
C ALA A 205 8.20 -8.31 29.19
N ALA A 206 7.92 -8.01 27.92
CA ALA A 206 6.73 -8.49 27.22
C ALA A 206 6.73 -10.02 27.10
N THR A 207 7.88 -10.63 26.79
CA THR A 207 8.04 -12.09 26.72
C THR A 207 7.82 -12.73 28.08
N GLU A 208 8.43 -12.18 29.14
CA GLU A 208 8.23 -12.69 30.51
C GLU A 208 6.76 -12.59 30.95
N HIS A 209 6.10 -11.46 30.67
CA HIS A 209 4.69 -11.27 30.99
C HIS A 209 3.77 -12.17 30.16
N PHE A 210 4.06 -12.36 28.88
CA PHE A 210 3.32 -13.26 28.00
C PHE A 210 3.40 -14.71 28.51
N ALA A 211 4.60 -15.20 28.82
CA ALA A 211 4.82 -16.53 29.37
C ALA A 211 4.05 -16.72 30.69
N ARG A 212 4.22 -15.79 31.63
CA ARG A 212 3.60 -15.84 32.96
C ARG A 212 2.07 -15.79 32.89
N ASP A 213 1.51 -14.89 32.07
CA ASP A 213 0.06 -14.74 31.95
C ASP A 213 -0.58 -15.97 31.30
N THR A 214 0.13 -16.62 30.35
CA THR A 214 -0.31 -17.88 29.73
C THR A 214 -0.27 -19.04 30.73
N GLU A 215 0.80 -19.16 31.51
CA GLU A 215 0.92 -20.18 32.56
C GLU A 215 -0.17 -19.99 33.64
N GLU A 216 -0.41 -18.74 34.10
CA GLU A 216 -1.46 -18.41 35.07
C GLU A 216 -2.86 -18.74 34.53
N PHE A 217 -3.12 -18.47 33.25
CA PHE A 217 -4.38 -18.82 32.59
C PHE A 217 -4.62 -20.34 32.62
N GLY A 218 -3.64 -21.13 32.19
CA GLY A 218 -3.72 -22.59 32.14
C GLY A 218 -3.93 -23.23 33.52
N MET A 219 -3.14 -22.81 34.52
CA MET A 219 -3.25 -23.34 35.88
C MET A 219 -4.64 -23.09 36.51
N VAL A 220 -5.16 -21.86 36.39
CA VAL A 220 -6.46 -21.51 36.95
C VAL A 220 -7.61 -22.19 36.19
N LEU A 221 -7.49 -22.34 34.87
CA LEU A 221 -8.45 -23.09 34.07
C LEU A 221 -8.52 -24.56 34.52
N GLU A 222 -7.38 -25.19 34.75
CA GLU A 222 -7.33 -26.56 35.27
C GLU A 222 -7.95 -26.66 36.68
N ASP A 223 -7.63 -25.72 37.57
CA ASP A 223 -8.20 -25.67 38.93
C ASP A 223 -9.73 -25.43 38.90
N GLN A 224 -10.25 -24.64 37.96
CA GLN A 224 -11.69 -24.48 37.77
C GLN A 224 -12.39 -25.77 37.31
N ILE A 225 -11.68 -26.65 36.59
CA ILE A 225 -12.21 -27.94 36.12
C ILE A 225 -12.08 -29.04 37.18
N ARG A 226 -10.92 -29.16 37.84
CA ARG A 226 -10.56 -30.30 38.70
C ARG A 226 -10.53 -29.96 40.19
N GLY A 227 -10.46 -28.67 40.53
CA GLY A 227 -10.20 -28.16 41.87
C GLY A 227 -8.71 -28.08 42.18
N GLY A 228 -8.29 -26.99 42.82
CA GLY A 228 -6.91 -26.80 43.25
C GLY A 228 -6.75 -25.61 44.20
N GLU A 229 -5.51 -25.14 44.36
CA GLU A 229 -5.19 -24.04 45.28
C GLU A 229 -5.43 -22.64 44.67
N ASN A 230 -5.40 -22.51 43.35
CA ASN A 230 -5.47 -21.22 42.66
C ASN A 230 -6.91 -20.82 42.30
N ALA A 231 -7.83 -21.78 42.19
CA ALA A 231 -9.24 -21.52 41.92
C ALA A 231 -10.19 -22.58 42.51
N PRO A 232 -11.40 -22.18 42.94
CA PRO A 232 -12.42 -23.13 43.34
C PRO A 232 -12.93 -23.90 42.12
N GLN A 233 -13.18 -25.20 42.31
CA GLN A 233 -13.80 -26.04 41.29
C GLN A 233 -15.22 -25.55 40.97
N ILE A 234 -15.54 -25.42 39.68
CA ILE A 234 -16.88 -25.13 39.20
C ILE A 234 -17.61 -26.46 39.01
N GLN A 235 -18.71 -26.65 39.78
CA GLN A 235 -19.49 -27.89 39.79
C GLN A 235 -20.72 -27.85 38.87
N ASP A 236 -21.12 -26.66 38.40
CA ASP A 236 -22.25 -26.52 37.50
C ASP A 236 -21.98 -27.28 36.18
N PRO A 237 -22.87 -28.21 35.74
CA PRO A 237 -22.61 -29.04 34.57
C PRO A 237 -22.45 -28.28 33.25
N GLU A 238 -23.17 -27.17 33.09
CA GLU A 238 -23.15 -26.33 31.88
C GLU A 238 -21.83 -25.55 31.83
N ALA A 239 -21.45 -24.90 32.94
CA ALA A 239 -20.15 -24.23 33.05
C ALA A 239 -18.97 -25.21 32.92
N GLN A 240 -19.09 -26.44 33.44
CA GLN A 240 -18.08 -27.50 33.27
C GLN A 240 -17.87 -27.88 31.81
N ALA A 241 -18.95 -28.00 31.02
CA ALA A 241 -18.83 -28.31 29.60
C ALA A 241 -18.07 -27.20 28.87
N LYS A 242 -18.40 -25.93 29.14
CA LYS A 242 -17.70 -24.78 28.59
C LYS A 242 -16.23 -24.70 29.00
N LEU A 243 -15.90 -24.93 30.27
CA LEU A 243 -14.51 -24.97 30.72
C LEU A 243 -13.68 -26.05 30.01
N ARG A 244 -14.29 -27.20 29.67
CA ARG A 244 -13.61 -28.24 28.89
C ARG A 244 -13.41 -27.84 27.42
N GLU A 245 -14.38 -27.15 26.81
CA GLU A 245 -14.21 -26.53 25.49
C GLU A 245 -13.04 -25.54 25.49
N ILE A 246 -12.99 -24.66 26.49
CA ILE A 246 -11.90 -23.70 26.70
C ILE A 246 -10.57 -24.43 26.88
N ALA A 247 -10.51 -25.50 27.69
CA ALA A 247 -9.29 -26.27 27.88
C ALA A 247 -8.78 -26.94 26.61
N MET A 248 -9.69 -27.42 25.74
CA MET A 248 -9.30 -27.96 24.43
C MET A 248 -8.73 -26.87 23.52
N LEU A 249 -9.37 -25.70 23.45
CA LEU A 249 -8.89 -24.56 22.66
C LEU A 249 -7.56 -24.03 23.20
N PHE A 250 -7.43 -23.91 24.52
CA PHE A 250 -6.23 -23.41 25.18
C PHE A 250 -5.04 -24.36 25.05
N SER A 251 -5.27 -25.67 24.98
CA SER A 251 -4.18 -26.63 24.70
C SER A 251 -3.47 -26.32 23.39
N SER A 252 -4.21 -25.99 22.33
CA SER A 252 -3.62 -25.58 21.05
C SER A 252 -2.81 -24.29 21.19
N VAL A 253 -3.34 -23.30 21.91
CA VAL A 253 -2.64 -22.03 22.17
C VAL A 253 -1.35 -22.26 22.96
N SER A 254 -1.38 -23.14 23.97
CA SER A 254 -0.23 -23.47 24.81
C SER A 254 0.92 -24.11 24.01
N ASP A 255 0.60 -24.96 23.02
CA ASP A 255 1.63 -25.57 22.15
C ASP A 255 2.36 -24.50 21.33
N TYR A 256 1.61 -23.56 20.75
CA TYR A 256 2.16 -22.42 20.00
C TYR A 256 2.91 -21.42 20.88
N VAL A 257 2.47 -21.20 22.11
CA VAL A 257 3.20 -20.36 23.09
C VAL A 257 4.57 -20.97 23.39
N GLY A 258 4.67 -22.30 23.55
CA GLY A 258 5.94 -22.98 23.75
C GLY A 258 6.93 -22.73 22.61
N GLU A 259 6.48 -22.93 21.37
CA GLU A 259 7.29 -22.68 20.17
C GLU A 259 7.72 -21.20 20.05
N MET A 260 6.85 -20.27 20.43
CA MET A 260 7.17 -18.85 20.42
C MET A 260 8.23 -18.49 21.47
N LEU A 261 8.13 -19.04 22.68
CA LEU A 261 9.09 -18.81 23.76
C LEU A 261 10.46 -19.40 23.44
N ASP A 262 10.51 -20.57 22.79
CA ASP A 262 11.76 -21.18 22.33
C ASP A 262 12.51 -20.30 21.31
N ASN A 263 11.76 -19.50 20.54
CA ASN A 263 12.29 -18.60 19.53
C ASN A 263 12.48 -17.14 20.00
N ALA A 264 12.05 -16.81 21.22
CA ALA A 264 11.99 -15.43 21.70
C ALA A 264 13.37 -14.74 21.77
N ASP A 265 14.39 -15.43 22.26
CA ASP A 265 15.76 -14.90 22.33
C ASP A 265 16.33 -14.57 20.95
N ALA A 266 16.06 -15.44 19.97
CA ALA A 266 16.51 -15.25 18.60
C ALA A 266 15.75 -14.10 17.92
N LEU A 267 14.44 -13.99 18.14
CA LEU A 267 13.63 -12.86 17.66
C LEU A 267 14.12 -11.53 18.23
N MET A 268 14.38 -11.47 19.54
CA MET A 268 14.94 -10.30 20.20
C MET A 268 16.30 -9.93 19.61
N GLY A 269 17.12 -10.91 19.24
CA GLY A 269 18.38 -10.69 18.52
C GLY A 269 18.19 -9.98 17.18
N VAL A 270 17.18 -10.40 16.40
CA VAL A 270 16.83 -9.77 15.11
C VAL A 270 16.31 -8.35 15.30
N GLN A 271 15.41 -8.14 16.28
CA GLN A 271 14.87 -6.82 16.60
C GLN A 271 15.96 -5.87 17.11
N ALA A 272 16.89 -6.34 17.95
CA ALA A 272 18.03 -5.57 18.41
C ALA A 272 18.99 -5.21 17.26
N ALA A 273 19.20 -6.11 16.31
CA ALA A 273 19.95 -5.83 15.10
C ALA A 273 19.26 -4.74 14.26
N ALA A 274 17.94 -4.80 14.07
CA ALA A 274 17.21 -3.76 13.35
C ALA A 274 17.29 -2.38 14.04
N GLY A 275 17.19 -2.35 15.38
CA GLY A 275 17.42 -1.13 16.16
C GLY A 275 18.83 -0.58 15.99
N THR A 276 19.84 -1.46 16.07
CA THR A 276 21.25 -1.10 15.84
C THR A 276 21.48 -0.59 14.40
N ALA A 277 20.80 -1.18 13.42
CA ALA A 277 20.85 -0.72 12.04
C ALA A 277 20.29 0.70 11.94
N SER A 278 19.16 1.00 12.58
CA SER A 278 18.62 2.36 12.66
C SER A 278 19.65 3.37 13.17
N ASP A 279 20.31 3.08 14.29
CA ASP A 279 21.35 3.96 14.85
C ASP A 279 22.58 4.12 13.93
N GLN A 280 23.00 3.03 13.28
CA GLN A 280 24.12 3.03 12.35
C GLN A 280 23.79 3.77 11.03
N SER A 281 22.52 3.79 10.62
CA SER A 281 22.08 4.44 9.40
C SER A 281 22.26 5.96 9.42
N ASP A 282 22.10 6.58 10.60
CA ASP A 282 22.35 8.01 10.79
C ASP A 282 23.84 8.34 10.67
N GLN A 283 24.70 7.46 11.20
CA GLN A 283 26.16 7.61 11.07
C GLN A 283 26.61 7.43 9.62
N LEU A 284 26.02 6.46 8.91
CA LEU A 284 26.29 6.21 7.50
C LEU A 284 25.79 7.35 6.61
N PHE A 285 24.61 7.90 6.92
CA PHE A 285 24.07 9.09 6.27
C PHE A 285 25.04 10.27 6.42
N ALA A 286 25.50 10.54 7.64
CA ALA A 286 26.44 11.62 7.92
C ALA A 286 27.79 11.42 7.19
N ALA A 287 28.33 10.20 7.18
CA ALA A 287 29.54 9.88 6.42
C ALA A 287 29.34 10.11 4.91
N SER A 288 28.19 9.71 4.37
CA SER A 288 27.86 9.91 2.95
C SER A 288 27.66 11.38 2.58
N ALA A 289 27.15 12.20 3.51
CA ALA A 289 27.05 13.65 3.38
C ALA A 289 28.42 14.35 3.44
N ASN A 290 29.33 13.88 4.29
CA ASN A 290 30.71 14.38 4.31
C ASN A 290 31.44 14.03 3.01
N LEU A 291 31.26 12.80 2.50
CA LEU A 291 31.81 12.38 1.21
C LEU A 291 31.27 13.23 0.05
N GLN A 292 29.96 13.49 0.02
CA GLN A 292 29.34 14.40 -0.95
C GLN A 292 29.97 15.79 -0.87
N SER A 293 30.16 16.31 0.35
CA SER A 293 30.79 17.60 0.60
C SER A 293 32.24 17.63 0.09
N ALA A 294 33.02 16.56 0.30
CA ALA A 294 34.37 16.43 -0.23
C ALA A 294 34.40 16.44 -1.77
N TYR A 295 33.47 15.74 -2.43
CA TYR A 295 33.32 15.82 -3.88
C TYR A 295 32.91 17.22 -4.36
N SER A 296 32.05 17.92 -3.62
CA SER A 296 31.64 19.29 -3.97
C SER A 296 32.78 20.32 -3.85
N LEU A 297 33.75 20.07 -2.95
CA LEU A 297 34.90 20.94 -2.72
C LEU A 297 36.09 20.61 -3.63
N ALA A 298 36.14 19.40 -4.21
CA ALA A 298 37.20 18.95 -5.12
C ALA A 298 37.52 19.92 -6.29
N PRO A 299 36.54 20.60 -6.93
CA PRO A 299 36.84 21.59 -7.97
C PRO A 299 37.73 22.75 -7.50
N THR A 300 37.69 23.11 -6.21
CA THR A 300 38.46 24.24 -5.66
C THR A 300 39.94 23.93 -5.47
N GLN A 301 40.31 22.67 -5.30
CA GLN A 301 41.68 22.23 -5.03
C GLN A 301 42.46 21.78 -6.29
N ARG A 302 41.79 21.68 -7.44
CA ARG A 302 42.44 21.27 -8.69
C ARG A 302 43.43 22.33 -9.21
N PRO A 303 44.60 21.92 -9.74
CA PRO A 303 45.59 22.85 -10.28
C PRO A 303 45.08 23.56 -11.53
N VAL A 304 44.28 22.88 -12.37
CA VAL A 304 43.70 23.43 -13.59
C VAL A 304 42.25 23.85 -13.31
N LYS A 305 42.00 25.16 -13.41
CA LYS A 305 40.69 25.79 -13.19
C LYS A 305 40.23 26.52 -14.44
N THR A 306 38.93 26.76 -14.58
CA THR A 306 38.34 27.45 -15.75
C THR A 306 38.99 28.81 -16.04
N HIS A 307 39.44 29.54 -15.02
CA HIS A 307 40.14 30.82 -15.25
C HIS A 307 41.50 30.71 -15.93
N HIS A 308 42.16 29.54 -15.90
CA HIS A 308 43.37 29.31 -16.68
C HIS A 308 43.07 29.33 -18.18
N ALA A 309 41.89 28.83 -18.61
CA ALA A 309 41.45 28.95 -19.99
C ALA A 309 41.31 30.43 -20.40
N TYR A 310 40.74 31.27 -19.54
CA TYR A 310 40.66 32.71 -19.78
C TYR A 310 42.04 33.38 -19.81
N MET A 311 43.01 32.93 -19.01
CA MET A 311 44.40 33.42 -19.05
C MET A 311 45.09 33.08 -20.38
N PHE A 312 44.95 31.85 -20.87
CA PHE A 312 45.48 31.45 -22.19
C PHE A 312 44.77 32.16 -23.34
N GLY A 313 43.46 32.41 -23.22
CA GLY A 313 42.71 33.28 -24.15
C GLY A 313 43.24 34.72 -24.16
N GLY A 314 43.58 35.27 -23.00
CA GLY A 314 44.22 36.58 -22.87
C GLY A 314 45.63 36.62 -23.47
N LEU A 315 46.44 35.58 -23.26
CA LEU A 315 47.77 35.44 -23.89
C LEU A 315 47.67 35.33 -25.41
N ALA A 316 46.66 34.61 -25.93
CA ALA A 316 46.40 34.53 -27.36
C ALA A 316 46.10 35.93 -27.95
N LEU A 317 45.30 36.75 -27.25
CA LEU A 317 45.04 38.14 -27.64
C LEU A 317 46.31 38.99 -27.60
N ILE A 318 47.17 38.83 -26.59
CA ILE A 318 48.45 39.55 -26.50
C ILE A 318 49.39 39.14 -27.65
N PHE A 319 49.47 37.85 -27.98
CA PHE A 319 50.27 37.38 -29.12
C PHE A 319 49.72 37.87 -30.45
N LEU A 320 48.40 37.95 -30.62
CA LEU A 320 47.76 38.56 -31.80
C LEU A 320 48.13 40.04 -31.94
N ILE A 321 48.04 40.82 -30.85
CA ILE A 321 48.40 42.23 -30.84
C ILE A 321 49.90 42.43 -31.08
N TRP A 322 50.75 41.60 -30.47
CA TRP A 322 52.21 41.69 -30.60
C TRP A 322 52.72 41.22 -31.97
N LEU A 323 52.08 40.22 -32.57
CA LEU A 323 52.29 39.83 -33.97
C LEU A 323 51.96 41.00 -34.89
N GLY A 324 50.82 41.67 -34.69
CA GLY A 324 50.44 42.87 -35.43
C GLY A 324 51.44 44.02 -35.27
N TRP A 325 51.98 44.22 -34.06
CA TRP A 325 52.96 45.27 -33.79
C TRP A 325 54.36 44.94 -34.33
N SER A 326 54.77 43.66 -34.28
CA SER A 326 56.05 43.17 -34.84
C SER A 326 56.09 43.29 -36.35
N LEU A 327 54.99 42.94 -37.03
CA LEU A 327 54.87 43.09 -38.47
C LEU A 327 54.89 44.57 -38.89
N LYS A 328 54.29 45.45 -38.08
CA LYS A 328 54.34 46.90 -38.28
C LYS A 328 55.73 47.51 -38.05
N ARG A 329 56.48 47.03 -37.06
CA ARG A 329 57.84 47.52 -36.74
C ARG A 329 58.89 47.06 -37.76
N ASP A 330 58.64 45.95 -38.46
CA ASP A 330 59.46 45.45 -39.58
C ASP A 330 59.17 46.14 -40.93
N ALA A 331 58.02 46.81 -41.03
CA ALA A 331 57.66 47.64 -42.18
C ALA A 331 58.40 49.00 -42.16
N ASP A 332 58.62 49.58 -40.98
CA ASP A 332 59.21 50.91 -40.85
C ASP A 332 60.75 50.96 -40.96
N ARG A 333 61.47 49.82 -40.87
CA ARG A 333 62.95 49.76 -40.98
C ARG A 333 63.49 49.43 -42.37
N ARG A 334 62.63 49.10 -43.34
CA ARG A 334 63.02 48.85 -44.74
C ARG A 334 62.80 50.08 -45.62
N SER A 335 63.19 51.27 -45.14
CA SER A 335 62.88 52.55 -45.81
C SER A 335 64.10 53.46 -46.07
N GLN A 336 65.31 52.92 -46.29
CA GLN A 336 66.49 53.77 -46.58
C GLN A 336 67.51 53.24 -47.61
N VAL A 337 67.23 52.19 -48.39
CA VAL A 337 68.07 51.83 -49.55
C VAL A 337 67.21 51.27 -50.69
N ALA A 338 66.66 52.15 -51.54
CA ALA A 338 66.20 51.83 -52.89
C ALA A 338 65.84 53.11 -53.69
N GLU A 339 66.68 54.15 -53.59
CA GLU A 339 66.44 55.43 -54.30
C GLU A 339 66.84 55.39 -55.80
N GLU A 340 67.22 54.22 -56.34
CA GLU A 340 67.49 54.02 -57.78
C GLU A 340 66.49 53.06 -58.48
N THR A 341 65.53 52.45 -57.78
CA THR A 341 64.53 51.51 -58.37
C THR A 341 63.20 52.19 -58.74
N ASN A 342 63.12 53.52 -58.65
CA ASN A 342 61.84 54.25 -58.74
C ASN A 342 61.29 54.37 -60.18
N LYS A 343 62.12 54.19 -61.22
CA LYS A 343 61.68 54.41 -62.61
C LYS A 343 61.17 53.16 -63.35
N LYS A 344 61.60 51.96 -62.95
CA LYS A 344 61.03 50.68 -63.46
C LYS A 344 59.87 50.17 -62.61
N ASN A 345 59.86 50.48 -61.31
CA ASN A 345 58.77 50.10 -60.42
C ASN A 345 57.46 50.86 -60.70
N GLN A 346 57.51 52.09 -61.21
CA GLN A 346 56.29 52.86 -61.52
C GLN A 346 55.45 52.22 -62.64
N GLU A 347 56.06 51.59 -63.65
CA GLU A 347 55.32 50.89 -64.71
C GLU A 347 54.78 49.52 -64.26
N ALA A 348 55.55 48.78 -63.44
CA ALA A 348 55.13 47.48 -62.90
C ALA A 348 54.05 47.63 -61.80
N ILE A 349 54.13 48.67 -60.97
CA ILE A 349 53.12 49.00 -59.94
C ILE A 349 51.82 49.47 -60.59
N LEU A 350 51.86 50.22 -61.70
CA LEU A 350 50.64 50.61 -62.42
C LEU A 350 49.93 49.40 -63.04
N ARG A 351 50.65 48.41 -63.56
CA ARG A 351 50.05 47.14 -64.02
C ARG A 351 49.46 46.32 -62.87
N LEU A 352 50.18 46.21 -61.75
CA LEU A 352 49.66 45.53 -60.57
C LEU A 352 48.43 46.27 -60.00
N LEU A 353 48.42 47.62 -59.98
CA LEU A 353 47.26 48.42 -59.55
C LEU A 353 46.06 48.25 -60.51
N ASP A 354 46.30 48.12 -61.81
CA ASP A 354 45.26 47.84 -62.82
C ASP A 354 44.69 46.43 -62.66
N GLU A 355 45.55 45.42 -62.47
CA GLU A 355 45.13 44.04 -62.16
C GLU A 355 44.41 43.94 -60.81
N MET A 356 44.76 44.77 -59.83
CA MET A 356 44.11 44.84 -58.51
C MET A 356 42.84 45.69 -58.47
N GLY A 357 42.54 46.46 -59.53
CA GLY A 357 41.33 47.26 -59.61
C GLY A 357 40.07 46.42 -59.43
N ASN A 358 40.05 45.22 -60.01
CA ASN A 358 38.93 44.29 -59.91
C ASN A 358 38.82 43.63 -58.52
N LEU A 359 39.94 43.46 -57.80
CA LEU A 359 39.94 42.90 -56.44
C LEU A 359 39.27 43.85 -55.44
N ALA A 360 39.43 45.17 -55.63
CA ALA A 360 38.78 46.18 -54.79
C ALA A 360 37.25 46.16 -54.93
N ASP A 361 36.74 45.71 -56.08
CA ASP A 361 35.31 45.51 -56.35
C ASP A 361 34.80 44.12 -55.90
N GLY A 362 35.65 43.32 -55.25
CA GLY A 362 35.29 41.99 -54.75
C GLY A 362 35.45 40.86 -55.76
N ASP A 363 36.06 41.09 -56.93
CA ASP A 363 36.29 40.02 -57.92
C ASP A 363 37.48 39.13 -57.51
N LEU A 364 37.17 38.06 -56.78
CA LEU A 364 38.13 37.04 -56.39
C LEU A 364 38.37 36.02 -57.51
N SER A 365 37.81 36.13 -58.72
CA SER A 365 38.03 35.16 -59.80
C SER A 365 39.36 35.37 -60.55
N SER A 366 39.93 36.57 -60.44
CA SER A 366 41.17 36.96 -61.12
C SER A 366 42.42 36.70 -60.27
N TYR A 367 43.56 36.50 -60.94
CA TYR A 367 44.88 36.37 -60.33
C TYR A 367 45.78 37.49 -60.82
N ALA A 368 46.64 37.99 -59.94
CA ALA A 368 47.73 38.89 -60.32
C ALA A 368 48.77 38.11 -61.13
N THR A 369 49.25 38.67 -62.23
CA THR A 369 50.27 38.03 -63.08
C THR A 369 51.61 38.00 -62.34
N VAL A 370 52.14 36.80 -62.08
CA VAL A 370 53.45 36.65 -61.41
C VAL A 370 54.59 36.79 -62.42
N THR A 371 55.33 37.89 -62.33
CA THR A 371 56.50 38.22 -63.14
C THR A 371 57.81 37.99 -62.36
N GLU A 372 58.96 37.84 -63.05
CA GLU A 372 60.28 37.70 -62.39
C GLU A 372 60.82 39.02 -61.78
N ASP A 373 60.05 40.11 -61.82
CA ASP A 373 60.41 41.42 -61.29
C ASP A 373 59.98 41.63 -59.83
N PHE A 374 60.25 42.81 -59.26
CA PHE A 374 59.99 43.10 -57.85
C PHE A 374 58.49 43.00 -57.47
N THR A 375 57.58 43.19 -58.42
CA THR A 375 56.13 43.06 -58.20
C THR A 375 55.67 41.61 -58.15
N GLY A 376 56.44 40.64 -58.65
CA GLY A 376 56.08 39.21 -58.61
C GLY A 376 55.85 38.63 -57.21
N ALA A 377 56.69 39.01 -56.23
CA ALA A 377 56.50 38.59 -54.83
C ALA A 377 55.26 39.23 -54.16
N ILE A 378 54.87 40.42 -54.62
CA ILE A 378 53.65 41.11 -54.17
C ILE A 378 52.43 40.46 -54.81
N ALA A 379 52.49 40.17 -56.12
CA ALA A 379 51.47 39.41 -56.84
C ALA A 379 51.22 38.03 -56.20
N ASP A 380 52.28 37.31 -55.81
CA ASP A 380 52.18 36.01 -55.13
C ASP A 380 51.52 36.12 -53.74
N SER A 381 51.89 37.14 -52.95
CA SER A 381 51.27 37.40 -51.64
C SER A 381 49.80 37.82 -51.76
N ILE A 382 49.46 38.55 -52.82
CA ILE A 382 48.07 38.92 -53.11
C ILE A 382 47.29 37.69 -53.59
N ASN A 383 47.84 36.85 -54.46
CA ASN A 383 47.22 35.60 -54.87
C ASN A 383 46.97 34.68 -53.67
N PHE A 384 47.91 34.57 -52.72
CA PHE A 384 47.70 33.85 -51.45
C PHE A 384 46.58 34.47 -50.61
N THR A 385 46.48 35.80 -50.59
CA THR A 385 45.39 36.51 -49.88
C THR A 385 44.05 36.30 -50.57
N ILE A 386 44.00 36.30 -51.91
CA ILE A 386 42.82 35.96 -52.70
C ILE A 386 42.38 34.53 -52.38
N ASP A 387 43.31 33.56 -52.34
CA ASP A 387 42.99 32.17 -51.99
C ASP A 387 42.49 32.03 -50.54
N ALA A 388 43.11 32.73 -49.58
CA ALA A 388 42.63 32.75 -48.20
C ALA A 388 41.25 33.43 -48.06
N LEU A 389 41.00 34.52 -48.80
CA LEU A 389 39.69 35.19 -48.83
C LEU A 389 38.62 34.31 -49.50
N ARG A 390 38.98 33.58 -50.56
CA ARG A 390 38.09 32.58 -51.18
C ARG A 390 37.73 31.50 -50.17
N GLU A 391 38.70 30.92 -49.47
CA GLU A 391 38.45 29.91 -48.45
C GLU A 391 37.50 30.43 -47.36
N VAL A 392 37.71 31.66 -46.89
CA VAL A 392 36.83 32.30 -45.91
C VAL A 392 35.43 32.54 -46.48
N VAL A 393 35.29 33.10 -47.69
CA VAL A 393 33.99 33.35 -48.34
C VAL A 393 33.25 32.05 -48.60
N THR A 394 33.92 31.00 -49.08
CA THR A 394 33.36 29.67 -49.28
C THR A 394 32.93 29.05 -47.95
N THR A 395 33.75 29.17 -46.90
CA THR A 395 33.42 28.67 -45.56
C THR A 395 32.22 29.40 -44.96
N ILE A 396 32.14 30.74 -45.10
CA ILE A 396 31.00 31.52 -44.63
C ILE A 396 29.74 31.16 -45.42
N ASN A 397 29.81 31.05 -46.74
CA ASN A 397 28.65 30.67 -47.55
C ASN A 397 28.14 29.25 -47.19
N SER A 398 29.05 28.30 -46.98
CA SER A 398 28.72 26.96 -46.50
C SER A 398 28.13 26.97 -45.08
N ALA A 399 28.72 27.73 -44.15
CA ALA A 399 28.25 27.83 -42.77
C ALA A 399 26.88 28.52 -42.68
N SER A 400 26.68 29.63 -43.41
CA SER A 400 25.38 30.30 -43.51
C SER A 400 24.33 29.38 -44.11
N GLY A 401 24.67 28.59 -45.14
CA GLY A 401 23.77 27.57 -45.69
C GLY A 401 23.37 26.51 -44.67
N GLN A 402 24.33 25.98 -43.90
CA GLN A 402 24.07 25.02 -42.83
C GLN A 402 23.21 25.62 -41.70
N VAL A 403 23.47 26.87 -41.30
CA VAL A 403 22.66 27.59 -40.30
C VAL A 403 21.24 27.78 -40.78
N THR A 404 21.03 28.19 -42.03
CA THR A 404 19.69 28.33 -42.61
C THR A 404 18.93 27.01 -42.61
N SER A 405 19.55 25.91 -43.05
CA SER A 405 18.91 24.59 -43.03
C SER A 405 18.59 24.10 -41.61
N ALA A 406 19.52 24.28 -40.66
CA ALA A 406 19.28 23.92 -39.26
C ALA A 406 18.17 24.79 -38.63
N ALA A 407 18.12 26.08 -38.97
CA ALA A 407 17.07 26.99 -38.53
C ALA A 407 15.70 26.58 -39.09
N GLU A 408 15.58 26.28 -40.39
CA GLU A 408 14.33 25.79 -40.99
C GLU A 408 13.84 24.49 -40.34
N GLN A 409 14.75 23.51 -40.14
CA GLN A 409 14.41 22.28 -39.44
C GLN A 409 13.92 22.56 -38.01
N THR A 410 14.62 23.41 -37.27
CA THR A 410 14.23 23.78 -35.90
C THR A 410 12.88 24.49 -35.87
N LYS A 411 12.60 25.35 -36.85
CA LYS A 411 11.31 26.04 -36.98
C LYS A 411 10.17 25.04 -37.19
N THR A 412 10.35 24.05 -38.06
CA THR A 412 9.37 22.98 -38.27
C THR A 412 9.14 22.18 -36.99
N THR A 413 10.20 21.81 -36.27
CA THR A 413 10.07 21.12 -34.98
C THR A 413 9.30 21.97 -33.95
N ALA A 414 9.58 23.27 -33.87
CA ALA A 414 8.84 24.18 -32.99
C ALA A 414 7.36 24.26 -33.38
N MET A 415 7.03 24.40 -34.67
CA MET A 415 5.62 24.43 -35.11
C MET A 415 4.88 23.12 -34.76
N ASN A 416 5.51 21.96 -34.99
CA ASN A 416 4.93 20.67 -34.63
C ASN A 416 4.73 20.53 -33.11
N LEU A 417 5.66 21.05 -32.30
CA LEU A 417 5.54 21.03 -30.84
C LEU A 417 4.43 21.96 -30.34
N ALA A 418 4.22 23.11 -30.98
CA ALA A 418 3.13 24.02 -30.66
C ALA A 418 1.76 23.37 -30.98
N GLU A 419 1.64 22.71 -32.13
CA GLU A 419 0.43 21.95 -32.51
C GLU A 419 0.17 20.78 -31.54
N ALA A 420 1.21 20.02 -31.18
CA ALA A 420 1.09 18.95 -30.20
C ALA A 420 0.68 19.46 -28.80
N SER A 421 1.20 20.62 -28.39
CA SER A 421 0.83 21.26 -27.11
C SER A 421 -0.62 21.71 -27.10
N GLU A 422 -1.12 22.26 -28.21
CA GLU A 422 -2.55 22.62 -28.35
C GLU A 422 -3.45 21.38 -28.26
N HIS A 423 -3.07 20.29 -28.94
CA HIS A 423 -3.81 19.04 -28.87
C HIS A 423 -3.79 18.45 -27.46
N GLN A 424 -2.64 18.54 -26.77
CA GLN A 424 -2.52 18.11 -25.37
C GLN A 424 -3.43 18.93 -24.44
N ALA A 425 -3.54 20.25 -24.63
CA ALA A 425 -4.45 21.09 -23.85
C ALA A 425 -5.93 20.68 -24.00
N GLN A 426 -6.33 20.27 -25.20
CA GLN A 426 -7.69 19.76 -25.45
C GLN A 426 -7.93 18.42 -24.73
N GLU A 427 -6.98 17.50 -24.79
CA GLU A 427 -7.05 16.22 -24.07
C GLU A 427 -7.11 16.41 -22.56
N ILE A 428 -6.33 17.34 -22.00
CA ILE A 428 -6.38 17.68 -20.57
C ILE A 428 -7.76 18.21 -20.18
N THR A 429 -8.36 19.08 -21.00
CA THR A 429 -9.70 19.62 -20.74
C THR A 429 -10.77 18.52 -20.72
N SER A 430 -10.70 17.58 -21.67
CA SER A 430 -11.56 16.40 -21.70
C SER A 430 -11.35 15.52 -20.47
N ALA A 431 -10.10 15.28 -20.07
CA ALA A 431 -9.77 14.50 -18.88
C ALA A 431 -10.36 15.13 -17.60
N VAL A 432 -10.19 16.44 -17.41
CA VAL A 432 -10.77 17.18 -16.27
C VAL A 432 -12.29 17.05 -16.24
N THR A 433 -12.94 17.13 -17.41
CA THR A 433 -14.40 16.96 -17.50
C THR A 433 -14.82 15.56 -17.05
N ALA A 434 -14.15 14.51 -17.53
CA ALA A 434 -14.43 13.13 -17.12
C ALA A 434 -14.18 12.88 -15.62
N ILE A 435 -13.14 13.49 -15.05
CA ILE A 435 -12.85 13.40 -13.61
C ILE A 435 -13.93 14.11 -12.78
N ASN A 436 -14.44 15.25 -13.24
CA ASN A 436 -15.56 15.93 -12.57
C ASN A 436 -16.85 15.10 -12.60
N GLU A 437 -17.17 14.46 -13.73
CA GLU A 437 -18.30 13.53 -13.82
C GLU A 437 -18.12 12.33 -12.88
N MET A 438 -16.89 11.79 -12.80
CA MET A 438 -16.55 10.73 -11.86
C MET A 438 -16.76 11.17 -10.40
N ALA A 439 -16.32 12.39 -10.03
CA ALA A 439 -16.51 12.92 -8.69
C ALA A 439 -18.01 13.04 -8.31
N VAL A 440 -18.86 13.46 -9.25
CA VAL A 440 -20.33 13.50 -9.05
C VAL A 440 -20.89 12.08 -8.85
N SER A 441 -20.46 11.13 -9.67
CA SER A 441 -20.90 9.73 -9.53
C SER A 441 -20.47 9.10 -8.20
N ILE A 442 -19.25 9.41 -7.73
CA ILE A 442 -18.75 8.94 -6.43
C ILE A 442 -19.57 9.52 -5.27
N ASP A 443 -19.96 10.80 -5.34
CA ASP A 443 -20.83 11.43 -4.34
C ASP A 443 -22.21 10.75 -4.30
N GLU A 444 -22.77 10.41 -5.47
CA GLU A 444 -24.02 9.66 -5.57
C GLU A 444 -23.90 8.26 -4.96
N VAL A 445 -22.81 7.54 -5.21
CA VAL A 445 -22.52 6.23 -4.58
C VAL A 445 -22.44 6.35 -3.07
N SER A 446 -21.75 7.38 -2.55
CA SER A 446 -21.66 7.64 -1.10
C SER A 446 -23.04 7.89 -0.48
N ARG A 447 -23.87 8.70 -1.14
CA ARG A 447 -25.25 8.95 -0.69
C ARG A 447 -26.10 7.69 -0.69
N ASN A 448 -26.03 6.89 -1.77
CA ASN A 448 -26.79 5.65 -1.90
C ASN A 448 -26.34 4.60 -0.87
N ALA A 449 -25.04 4.54 -0.57
CA ALA A 449 -24.52 3.72 0.51
C ALA A 449 -25.13 4.15 1.84
N LYS A 450 -25.10 5.44 2.18
CA LYS A 450 -25.71 5.94 3.42
C LYS A 450 -27.19 5.58 3.56
N GLU A 451 -27.98 5.76 2.50
CA GLU A 451 -29.39 5.36 2.50
C GLU A 451 -29.57 3.84 2.70
N SER A 452 -28.72 3.03 2.06
CA SER A 452 -28.75 1.58 2.21
C SER A 452 -28.39 1.13 3.64
N ALA A 453 -27.49 1.83 4.32
CA ALA A 453 -27.16 1.56 5.72
C ALA A 453 -28.36 1.85 6.63
N GLU A 454 -29.06 2.96 6.40
CA GLU A 454 -30.28 3.30 7.14
C GLU A 454 -31.38 2.23 6.95
N VAL A 455 -31.55 1.74 5.71
CA VAL A 455 -32.49 0.64 5.41
C VAL A 455 -32.08 -0.66 6.10
N SER A 456 -30.79 -1.00 6.11
CA SER A 456 -30.27 -2.20 6.79
C SER A 456 -30.51 -2.12 8.30
N GLN A 457 -30.24 -0.97 8.92
CA GLN A 457 -30.52 -0.74 10.35
C GLN A 457 -32.02 -0.86 10.67
N LYS A 458 -32.88 -0.37 9.79
CA LYS A 458 -34.33 -0.52 9.93
C LYS A 458 -34.78 -1.98 9.81
N SER A 459 -34.15 -2.76 8.93
CA SER A 459 -34.39 -4.20 8.83
C SER A 459 -34.03 -4.93 10.13
N VAL A 460 -32.89 -4.59 10.75
CA VAL A 460 -32.50 -5.11 12.08
C VAL A 460 -33.55 -4.80 13.14
N GLU A 461 -34.07 -3.56 13.17
CA GLU A 461 -35.12 -3.17 14.13
C GLU A 461 -36.41 -3.99 13.92
N ILE A 462 -36.85 -4.15 12.66
CA ILE A 462 -38.05 -4.90 12.31
C ILE A 462 -37.89 -6.38 12.65
N ALA A 463 -36.75 -6.99 12.32
CA ALA A 463 -36.47 -8.39 12.61
C ALA A 463 -36.43 -8.65 14.12
N ASN A 464 -35.77 -7.77 14.90
CA ASN A 464 -35.77 -7.83 16.36
C ASN A 464 -37.18 -7.75 16.95
N LYS A 465 -38.03 -6.86 16.42
CA LYS A 465 -39.43 -6.76 16.83
C LYS A 465 -40.22 -8.02 16.46
N GLY A 466 -39.94 -8.61 15.30
CA GLY A 466 -40.46 -9.91 14.87
C GLY A 466 -40.08 -11.02 15.83
N GLY A 467 -38.79 -11.14 16.17
CA GLY A 467 -38.30 -12.18 17.09
C GLY A 467 -38.90 -12.06 18.48
N LYS A 468 -39.13 -10.83 18.98
CA LYS A 468 -39.91 -10.59 20.22
C LYS A 468 -41.37 -11.02 20.10
N ALA A 469 -42.00 -10.89 18.93
CA ALA A 469 -43.36 -11.37 18.73
C ALA A 469 -43.41 -12.90 18.72
N VAL A 470 -42.47 -13.55 18.03
CA VAL A 470 -42.32 -15.01 17.99
C VAL A 470 -42.08 -15.60 19.37
N ARG A 471 -41.16 -15.04 20.17
CA ARG A 471 -40.92 -15.49 21.56
C ARG A 471 -42.19 -15.47 22.41
N ARG A 472 -42.99 -14.40 22.32
CA ARG A 472 -44.30 -14.33 23.01
C ARG A 472 -45.28 -15.39 22.51
N THR A 473 -45.21 -15.77 21.24
CA THR A 473 -46.02 -16.87 20.69
C THR A 473 -45.59 -18.22 21.27
N ILE A 474 -44.28 -18.48 21.39
CA ILE A 474 -43.75 -19.71 22.00
C ILE A 474 -44.19 -19.80 23.47
N GLU A 475 -44.04 -18.72 24.25
CA GLU A 475 -44.53 -18.64 25.63
C GLU A 475 -46.04 -18.94 25.72
N GLY A 476 -46.84 -18.42 24.78
CA GLY A 476 -48.27 -18.70 24.69
C GLY A 476 -48.57 -20.17 24.39
N MET A 477 -47.78 -20.83 23.53
CA MET A 477 -47.92 -22.27 23.25
C MET A 477 -47.58 -23.12 24.47
N ASP A 478 -46.56 -22.75 25.24
CA ASP A 478 -46.22 -23.43 26.49
C ASP A 478 -47.35 -23.34 27.52
N GLN A 479 -47.98 -22.17 27.66
CA GLN A 479 -49.16 -21.99 28.53
C GLN A 479 -50.34 -22.85 28.07
N ILE A 480 -50.60 -22.91 26.75
CA ILE A 480 -51.66 -23.76 26.20
C ILE A 480 -51.36 -25.23 26.50
N ARG A 481 -50.10 -25.68 26.34
CA ARG A 481 -49.67 -27.04 26.65
C ARG A 481 -49.93 -27.39 28.11
N GLU A 482 -49.60 -26.49 29.05
CA GLU A 482 -49.84 -26.69 30.47
C GLU A 482 -51.35 -26.85 30.77
N HIS A 483 -52.18 -25.97 30.20
CA HIS A 483 -53.64 -26.05 30.37
C HIS A 483 -54.24 -27.34 29.79
N ILE A 484 -53.75 -27.82 28.64
CA ILE A 484 -54.17 -29.10 28.05
C ILE A 484 -53.79 -30.26 28.98
N GLN A 485 -52.58 -30.27 29.53
CA GLN A 485 -52.13 -31.31 30.46
C GLN A 485 -52.96 -31.32 31.75
N GLU A 486 -53.27 -30.14 32.30
CA GLU A 486 -54.12 -30.03 33.48
C GLU A 486 -55.54 -30.54 33.20
N THR A 487 -56.09 -30.20 32.04
CA THR A 487 -57.41 -30.65 31.60
C THR A 487 -57.43 -32.17 31.39
N SER A 488 -56.40 -32.73 30.76
CA SER A 488 -56.23 -34.18 30.59
C SER A 488 -56.20 -34.92 31.93
N LYS A 489 -55.47 -34.39 32.95
CA LYS A 489 -55.48 -34.95 34.32
C LYS A 489 -56.87 -34.92 34.95
N ARG A 490 -57.65 -33.86 34.73
CA ARG A 490 -59.03 -33.74 35.25
C ARG A 490 -59.96 -34.75 34.57
N ILE A 491 -59.87 -34.91 33.25
CA ILE A 491 -60.66 -35.89 32.49
C ILE A 491 -60.30 -37.32 32.88
N LYS A 492 -59.01 -37.63 33.07
CA LYS A 492 -58.58 -38.96 33.51
C LYS A 492 -59.16 -39.34 34.87
N ARG A 493 -59.14 -38.41 35.84
CA ARG A 493 -59.81 -38.61 37.14
C ARG A 493 -61.31 -38.80 36.99
N LEU A 494 -61.97 -38.09 36.07
CA LEU A 494 -63.39 -38.29 35.78
C LEU A 494 -63.65 -39.69 35.20
N GLY A 495 -62.77 -40.19 34.34
CA GLY A 495 -62.81 -41.56 33.83
C GLY A 495 -62.66 -42.60 34.95
N GLU A 496 -61.70 -42.41 35.86
CA GLU A 496 -61.50 -43.26 37.04
C GLU A 496 -62.74 -43.26 37.96
N SER A 497 -63.30 -42.09 38.28
CA SER A 497 -64.54 -42.00 39.06
C SER A 497 -65.74 -42.63 38.34
N SER A 498 -65.81 -42.54 37.01
CA SER A 498 -66.87 -43.19 36.23
C SER A 498 -66.73 -44.72 36.22
N GLN A 499 -65.50 -45.24 36.29
CA GLN A 499 -65.25 -46.67 36.49
C GLN A 499 -65.72 -47.13 37.87
N GLU A 500 -65.38 -46.42 38.94
CA GLU A 500 -65.85 -46.73 40.30
C GLU A 500 -67.39 -46.72 40.39
N ILE A 501 -68.05 -45.76 39.73
CA ILE A 501 -69.52 -45.73 39.65
C ILE A 501 -70.04 -46.96 38.89
N GLY A 502 -69.39 -47.37 37.80
CA GLY A 502 -69.74 -48.57 37.05
C GLY A 502 -69.72 -49.82 37.93
N ASP A 503 -68.64 -50.03 38.68
CA ASP A 503 -68.47 -51.17 39.59
C ASP A 503 -69.56 -51.18 40.70
N ILE A 504 -69.93 -50.00 41.21
CA ILE A 504 -71.01 -49.86 42.19
C ILE A 504 -72.38 -50.20 41.55
N VAL A 505 -72.64 -49.75 40.33
CA VAL A 505 -73.90 -50.00 39.62
C VAL A 505 -74.06 -51.49 39.30
N GLU A 506 -72.98 -52.18 38.93
CA GLU A 506 -72.95 -53.64 38.75
C GLU A 506 -73.32 -54.36 40.06
N LEU A 507 -72.67 -53.98 41.18
CA LEU A 507 -73.00 -54.53 42.50
C LEU A 507 -74.46 -54.28 42.90
N ILE A 508 -75.02 -53.10 42.62
CA ILE A 508 -76.43 -52.81 42.91
C ILE A 508 -77.36 -53.66 42.04
N ASN A 509 -77.02 -53.89 40.76
CA ASN A 509 -77.78 -54.79 39.90
C ASN A 509 -77.74 -56.23 40.45
N ASP A 510 -76.57 -56.72 40.90
CA ASP A 510 -76.44 -58.03 41.53
C ASP A 510 -77.28 -58.16 42.81
N ILE A 511 -77.30 -57.12 43.65
CA ILE A 511 -78.14 -57.07 44.86
C ILE A 511 -79.62 -57.06 44.47
N ALA A 512 -80.02 -56.29 43.45
CA ALA A 512 -81.40 -56.25 42.97
C ALA A 512 -81.83 -57.63 42.43
N GLU A 513 -80.97 -58.32 41.70
CA GLU A 513 -81.22 -59.66 41.17
C GLU A 513 -81.30 -60.71 42.28
N GLN A 514 -80.40 -60.67 43.27
CA GLN A 514 -80.51 -61.50 44.47
C GLN A 514 -81.79 -61.22 45.26
N THR A 515 -82.17 -59.95 45.39
CA THR A 515 -83.41 -59.54 46.09
C THR A 515 -84.64 -60.04 45.35
N ASN A 516 -84.62 -60.01 44.01
CA ASN A 516 -85.67 -60.57 43.16
C ASN A 516 -85.82 -62.08 43.38
N ILE A 517 -84.71 -62.82 43.45
CA ILE A 517 -84.70 -64.27 43.73
C ILE A 517 -85.20 -64.56 45.16
N LEU A 518 -84.79 -63.77 46.15
CA LEU A 518 -85.25 -63.91 47.55
C LEU A 518 -86.75 -63.62 47.68
N ALA A 519 -87.24 -62.59 47.00
CA ALA A 519 -88.65 -62.23 46.95
C ALA A 519 -89.50 -63.32 46.30
N LEU A 520 -89.02 -63.88 45.17
CA LEU A 520 -89.66 -65.01 44.50
C LEU A 520 -89.72 -66.25 45.42
N ASN A 521 -88.62 -66.58 46.10
CA ASN A 521 -88.58 -67.67 47.07
C ASN A 521 -89.57 -67.44 48.24
N ALA A 522 -89.66 -66.21 48.73
CA ALA A 522 -90.61 -65.83 49.78
C ALA A 522 -92.07 -65.92 49.29
N ALA A 523 -92.36 -65.50 48.05
CA ALA A 523 -93.68 -65.62 47.43
C ALA A 523 -94.10 -67.09 47.26
N ILE A 524 -93.17 -67.98 46.84
CA ILE A 524 -93.40 -69.43 46.76
C ILE A 524 -93.71 -70.01 48.15
N GLN A 525 -92.93 -69.68 49.18
CA GLN A 525 -93.16 -70.15 50.55
C GLN A 525 -94.49 -69.61 51.13
N ALA A 526 -94.83 -68.35 50.86
CA ALA A 526 -96.10 -67.76 51.26
C ALA A 526 -97.30 -68.42 50.57
N ALA A 527 -97.18 -68.80 49.29
CA ALA A 527 -98.18 -69.58 48.57
C ALA A 527 -98.34 -70.99 49.15
N MET A 528 -97.24 -71.64 49.59
CA MET A 528 -97.28 -72.95 50.25
C MET A 528 -97.95 -72.93 51.63
N ALA A 529 -97.95 -71.79 52.34
CA ALA A 529 -98.59 -71.62 53.64
C ALA A 529 -100.11 -71.34 53.58
N GLY A 530 -100.70 -71.25 52.38
CA GLY A 530 -102.15 -71.07 52.20
C GLY A 530 -102.70 -69.75 52.77
N GLU A 531 -103.88 -69.77 53.40
CA GLU A 531 -104.54 -68.57 53.95
C GLU A 531 -103.69 -67.84 55.03
N ALA A 532 -102.82 -68.54 55.76
CA ALA A 532 -101.94 -67.93 56.76
C ALA A 532 -100.78 -67.11 56.14
N GLY A 533 -100.39 -67.39 54.89
CA GLY A 533 -99.29 -66.73 54.18
C GLY A 533 -99.70 -65.52 53.33
N ARG A 534 -100.99 -65.21 53.25
CA ARG A 534 -101.53 -64.23 52.28
C ARG A 534 -100.98 -62.81 52.46
N GLY A 535 -100.76 -62.36 53.70
CA GLY A 535 -100.12 -61.07 53.98
C GLY A 535 -98.64 -61.03 53.61
N PHE A 536 -97.94 -62.16 53.75
CA PHE A 536 -96.53 -62.31 53.34
C PHE A 536 -96.37 -62.36 51.82
N ALA A 537 -97.30 -62.99 51.10
CA ALA A 537 -97.28 -63.06 49.64
C ALA A 537 -97.36 -61.66 48.99
N VAL A 538 -98.23 -60.78 49.51
CA VAL A 538 -98.36 -59.40 49.00
C VAL A 538 -97.07 -58.59 49.21
N VAL A 539 -96.41 -58.78 50.35
CA VAL A 539 -95.12 -58.12 50.62
C VAL A 539 -94.03 -58.67 49.70
N ALA A 540 -93.99 -59.98 49.47
CA ALA A 540 -93.04 -60.61 48.57
C ALA A 540 -93.20 -60.14 47.12
N ASP A 541 -94.43 -60.04 46.60
CA ASP A 541 -94.71 -59.49 45.26
C ASP A 541 -94.25 -58.03 45.13
N GLU A 542 -94.48 -57.19 46.15
CA GLU A 542 -94.06 -55.79 46.12
C GLU A 542 -92.53 -55.63 46.20
N VAL A 543 -91.84 -56.48 46.96
CA VAL A 543 -90.37 -56.54 47.00
C VAL A 543 -89.82 -57.02 45.65
N GLN A 544 -90.45 -58.01 45.01
CA GLN A 544 -90.07 -58.48 43.67
C GLN A 544 -90.19 -57.36 42.64
N ARG A 545 -91.34 -56.66 42.63
CA ARG A 545 -91.59 -55.52 41.73
C ARG A 545 -90.61 -54.37 41.96
N LEU A 546 -90.24 -54.10 43.22
CA LEU A 546 -89.23 -53.10 43.57
C LEU A 546 -87.84 -53.52 43.07
N ALA A 547 -87.49 -54.80 43.22
CA ALA A 547 -86.23 -55.36 42.74
C ALA A 547 -86.11 -55.29 41.20
N GLU A 548 -87.17 -55.65 40.45
CA GLU A 548 -87.20 -55.49 38.99
C GLU A 548 -87.08 -54.02 38.56
N ARG A 549 -87.74 -53.09 39.26
CA ARG A 549 -87.60 -51.65 38.99
C ARG A 549 -86.18 -51.15 39.27
N SER A 550 -85.55 -51.63 40.35
CA SER A 550 -84.16 -51.30 40.68
C SER A 550 -83.17 -51.86 39.65
N SER A 551 -83.36 -53.09 39.17
CA SER A 551 -82.54 -53.68 38.10
C SER A 551 -82.69 -52.91 36.78
N ASN A 552 -83.92 -52.53 36.40
CA ASN A 552 -84.14 -51.73 35.20
C ASN A 552 -83.52 -50.32 35.30
N ALA A 553 -83.58 -49.69 36.48
CA ALA A 553 -82.95 -48.39 36.71
C ALA A 553 -81.41 -48.47 36.70
N THR A 554 -80.83 -49.51 37.31
CA THR A 554 -79.37 -49.73 37.28
C THR A 554 -78.87 -49.99 35.88
N LYS A 555 -79.55 -50.78 35.04
CA LYS A 555 -79.20 -50.95 33.62
C LYS A 555 -79.21 -49.65 32.82
N GLN A 556 -80.13 -48.73 33.11
CA GLN A 556 -80.12 -47.40 32.48
C GLN A 556 -78.94 -46.56 32.94
N ILE A 557 -78.60 -46.60 34.23
CA ILE A 557 -77.42 -45.92 34.78
C ILE A 557 -76.13 -46.51 34.20
N GLU A 558 -76.04 -47.84 34.09
CA GLU A 558 -74.91 -48.55 33.49
C GLU A 558 -74.66 -48.08 32.05
N ALA A 559 -75.71 -47.96 31.23
CA ALA A 559 -75.61 -47.44 29.87
C ALA A 559 -75.12 -45.98 29.83
N LEU A 560 -75.58 -45.13 30.76
CA LEU A 560 -75.10 -43.75 30.89
C LEU A 560 -73.62 -43.70 31.31
N VAL A 561 -73.22 -44.50 32.30
CA VAL A 561 -71.84 -44.59 32.77
C VAL A 561 -70.91 -45.05 31.65
N LYS A 562 -71.33 -46.06 30.87
CA LYS A 562 -70.56 -46.54 29.72
C LYS A 562 -70.40 -45.49 28.62
N THR A 563 -71.43 -44.65 28.43
CA THR A 563 -71.35 -43.51 27.50
C THR A 563 -70.33 -42.48 28.03
N ILE A 564 -70.40 -42.11 29.31
CA ILE A 564 -69.43 -41.19 29.94
C ILE A 564 -68.00 -41.74 29.85
N GLN A 565 -67.79 -43.03 30.08
CA GLN A 565 -66.48 -43.69 29.93
C GLN A 565 -65.95 -43.59 28.49
N THR A 566 -66.83 -43.78 27.50
CA THR A 566 -66.46 -43.64 26.08
C THR A 566 -66.09 -42.20 25.75
N ASP A 567 -66.94 -41.24 26.11
CA ASP A 567 -66.73 -39.81 25.87
C ASP A 567 -65.47 -39.29 26.56
N THR A 568 -65.20 -39.73 27.80
CA THR A 568 -63.97 -39.36 28.53
C THR A 568 -62.72 -39.93 27.87
N ASN A 569 -62.77 -41.17 27.37
CA ASN A 569 -61.65 -41.75 26.62
C ASN A 569 -61.39 -41.02 25.30
N GLU A 570 -62.45 -40.68 24.55
CA GLU A 570 -62.32 -39.87 23.33
C GLU A 570 -61.75 -38.47 23.63
N ALA A 571 -62.18 -37.84 24.73
CA ALA A 571 -61.66 -36.56 25.14
C ALA A 571 -60.16 -36.62 25.51
N VAL A 572 -59.69 -37.71 26.14
CA VAL A 572 -58.25 -37.92 26.40
C VAL A 572 -57.46 -38.01 25.10
N ILE A 573 -57.93 -38.81 24.13
CA ILE A 573 -57.28 -38.94 22.81
C ILE A 573 -57.20 -37.58 22.10
N SER A 574 -58.27 -36.79 22.15
CA SER A 574 -58.30 -35.44 21.58
C SER A 574 -57.31 -34.49 22.28
N MET A 575 -57.15 -34.60 23.59
CA MET A 575 -56.16 -33.82 24.36
C MET A 575 -54.72 -34.22 24.00
N GLU A 576 -54.43 -35.50 23.77
CA GLU A 576 -53.12 -35.97 23.30
C GLU A 576 -52.79 -35.42 21.89
N GLN A 577 -53.75 -35.48 20.97
CA GLN A 577 -53.60 -34.88 19.64
C GLN A 577 -53.37 -33.37 19.71
N SER A 578 -54.13 -32.67 20.56
CA SER A 578 -53.97 -31.23 20.77
C SER A 578 -52.59 -30.89 21.35
N THR A 579 -52.08 -31.71 22.27
CA THR A 579 -50.72 -31.58 22.81
C THR A 579 -49.68 -31.69 21.69
N SER A 580 -49.80 -32.70 20.82
CA SER A 580 -48.90 -32.85 19.67
C SER A 580 -48.97 -31.65 18.71
N GLY A 581 -50.17 -31.12 18.48
CA GLY A 581 -50.37 -29.94 17.63
C GLY A 581 -49.72 -28.69 18.19
N VAL A 582 -49.82 -28.47 19.51
CA VAL A 582 -49.17 -27.33 20.19
C VAL A 582 -47.65 -27.45 20.17
N VAL A 583 -47.10 -28.65 20.39
CA VAL A 583 -45.64 -28.89 20.29
C VAL A 583 -45.13 -28.61 18.89
N THR A 584 -45.85 -29.08 17.87
CA THR A 584 -45.50 -28.80 16.46
C THR A 584 -45.58 -27.30 16.16
N GLY A 585 -46.62 -26.62 16.68
CA GLY A 585 -46.77 -25.17 16.52
C GLY A 585 -45.69 -24.36 17.23
N ALA A 586 -45.22 -24.82 18.40
CA ALA A 586 -44.09 -24.22 19.11
C ALA A 586 -42.80 -24.34 18.32
N HIS A 587 -42.49 -25.52 17.77
CA HIS A 587 -41.30 -25.71 16.93
C HIS A 587 -41.35 -24.86 15.65
N LEU A 588 -42.50 -24.77 14.97
CA LEU A 588 -42.59 -23.91 13.77
C LEU A 588 -42.40 -22.42 14.11
N ALA A 589 -42.83 -22.00 15.31
CA ALA A 589 -42.57 -20.65 15.79
C ALA A 589 -41.08 -20.46 16.11
N GLU A 590 -40.43 -21.44 16.72
CA GLU A 590 -38.98 -21.46 16.98
C GLU A 590 -38.18 -21.31 15.68
N ASP A 591 -38.47 -22.12 14.65
CA ASP A 591 -37.84 -22.03 13.32
C ASP A 591 -38.00 -20.62 12.70
N ALA A 592 -39.17 -19.99 12.87
CA ALA A 592 -39.41 -18.62 12.42
C ALA A 592 -38.61 -17.59 13.22
N GLY A 593 -38.31 -17.88 14.49
CA GLY A 593 -37.43 -17.09 15.35
C GLY A 593 -35.99 -17.13 14.86
N ASP A 594 -35.48 -18.32 14.57
CA ASP A 594 -34.13 -18.54 14.06
C ASP A 594 -33.92 -17.83 12.72
N ALA A 595 -34.89 -17.92 11.80
CA ALA A 595 -34.84 -17.19 10.52
C ALA A 595 -34.79 -15.67 10.71
N LEU A 596 -35.46 -15.13 11.74
CA LEU A 596 -35.39 -13.69 12.05
C LEU A 596 -34.04 -13.29 12.65
N GLU A 597 -33.40 -14.17 13.42
CA GLU A 597 -32.06 -13.96 13.94
C GLU A 597 -31.01 -13.99 12.83
N GLU A 598 -31.15 -14.88 11.86
CA GLU A 598 -30.34 -14.88 10.63
C GLU A 598 -30.48 -13.56 9.85
N ILE A 599 -31.72 -13.04 9.71
CA ILE A 599 -31.96 -11.73 9.08
C ILE A 599 -31.26 -10.60 9.83
N VAL A 600 -31.24 -10.63 11.17
CA VAL A 600 -30.51 -9.64 11.98
C VAL A 600 -29.02 -9.70 11.66
N SER A 601 -28.41 -10.88 11.73
CA SER A 601 -26.98 -11.08 11.48
C SER A 601 -26.57 -10.62 10.07
N VAL A 602 -27.33 -11.02 9.04
CA VAL A 602 -27.06 -10.62 7.65
C VAL A 602 -27.24 -9.12 7.46
N SER A 603 -28.25 -8.50 8.08
CA SER A 603 -28.49 -7.06 7.97
C SER A 603 -27.40 -6.23 8.67
N GLU A 604 -26.87 -6.71 9.80
CA GLU A 604 -25.73 -6.07 10.49
C GLU A 604 -24.45 -6.17 9.66
N SER A 605 -24.18 -7.35 9.09
CA SER A 605 -23.06 -7.53 8.16
C SER A 605 -23.17 -6.61 6.93
N LEU A 606 -24.39 -6.49 6.37
CA LEU A 606 -24.68 -5.59 5.25
C LEU A 606 -24.41 -4.13 5.62
N ALA A 607 -24.80 -3.68 6.82
CA ALA A 607 -24.51 -2.33 7.30
C ALA A 607 -22.99 -2.05 7.35
N GLY A 608 -22.19 -3.00 7.85
CA GLY A 608 -20.73 -2.87 7.88
C GLY A 608 -20.10 -2.83 6.48
N LEU A 609 -20.58 -3.65 5.54
CA LEU A 609 -20.14 -3.62 4.14
C LEU A 609 -20.45 -2.27 3.48
N ILE A 610 -21.62 -1.71 3.76
CA ILE A 610 -22.05 -0.42 3.23
C ILE A 610 -21.20 0.73 3.81
N GLU A 611 -20.83 0.67 5.07
CA GLU A 611 -19.90 1.63 5.68
C GLU A 611 -18.53 1.61 4.97
N ASN A 612 -18.03 0.43 4.63
CA ASN A 612 -16.80 0.29 3.83
C ASN A 612 -16.93 0.89 2.43
N ILE A 613 -18.08 0.73 1.76
CA ILE A 613 -18.36 1.37 0.47
C ILE A 613 -18.34 2.89 0.61
N SER A 614 -18.99 3.44 1.64
CA SER A 614 -19.02 4.88 1.93
C SER A 614 -17.61 5.43 2.15
N ASN A 615 -16.78 4.75 2.95
CA ASN A 615 -15.39 5.13 3.20
C ASN A 615 -14.54 5.07 1.92
N SER A 616 -14.70 4.03 1.12
CA SER A 616 -14.02 3.87 -0.17
C SER A 616 -14.41 4.98 -1.16
N ALA A 617 -15.69 5.33 -1.24
CA ALA A 617 -16.19 6.42 -2.06
C ALA A 617 -15.60 7.77 -1.60
N ALA A 618 -15.53 8.03 -0.30
CA ALA A 618 -14.90 9.25 0.23
C ALA A 618 -13.41 9.34 -0.15
N GLN A 619 -12.67 8.23 -0.10
CA GLN A 619 -11.28 8.19 -0.53
C GLN A 619 -11.13 8.41 -2.05
N GLN A 620 -11.99 7.80 -2.87
CA GLN A 620 -12.00 8.02 -4.31
C GLN A 620 -12.33 9.47 -4.67
N SER A 621 -13.25 10.11 -3.96
CA SER A 621 -13.58 11.54 -4.15
C SER A 621 -12.34 12.43 -3.91
N LYS A 622 -11.59 12.15 -2.84
CA LYS A 622 -10.33 12.85 -2.55
C LYS A 622 -9.28 12.62 -3.63
N ALA A 623 -9.16 11.38 -4.13
CA ALA A 623 -8.26 11.06 -5.22
C ALA A 623 -8.64 11.80 -6.51
N ALA A 624 -9.92 11.86 -6.87
CA ALA A 624 -10.41 12.62 -8.01
C ALA A 624 -10.05 14.11 -7.90
N SER A 625 -10.22 14.71 -6.71
CA SER A 625 -9.83 16.10 -6.45
C SER A 625 -8.33 16.34 -6.69
N ASN A 626 -7.47 15.45 -6.19
CA ASN A 626 -6.02 15.54 -6.40
C ASN A 626 -5.62 15.39 -7.88
N ILE A 627 -6.31 14.51 -8.62
CA ILE A 627 -6.07 14.34 -10.06
C ILE A 627 -6.47 15.62 -10.81
N THR A 628 -7.60 16.24 -10.46
CA THR A 628 -8.01 17.53 -11.02
C THR A 628 -6.97 18.63 -10.77
N GLU A 629 -6.43 18.72 -9.56
CA GLU A 629 -5.35 19.67 -9.23
C GLU A 629 -4.09 19.41 -10.09
N THR A 630 -3.70 18.14 -10.21
CA THR A 630 -2.56 17.74 -11.05
C THR A 630 -2.78 18.10 -12.52
N MET A 631 -3.99 17.89 -13.05
CA MET A 631 -4.33 18.24 -14.43
C MET A 631 -4.29 19.75 -14.67
N ASN A 632 -4.69 20.56 -13.69
CA ASN A 632 -4.54 22.02 -13.78
C ASN A 632 -3.07 22.45 -13.86
N VAL A 633 -2.18 21.80 -13.10
CA VAL A 633 -0.73 22.06 -13.20
C VAL A 633 -0.18 21.63 -14.56
N ILE A 634 -0.61 20.48 -15.10
CA ILE A 634 -0.21 20.05 -16.43
C ILE A 634 -0.73 21.02 -17.51
N GLN A 635 -1.94 21.56 -17.35
CA GLN A 635 -2.50 22.57 -18.25
C GLN A 635 -1.65 23.87 -18.26
N GLU A 636 -1.19 24.31 -17.08
CA GLU A 636 -0.29 25.46 -16.96
C GLU A 636 1.04 25.20 -17.67
N ILE A 637 1.66 24.05 -17.43
CA ILE A 637 2.93 23.65 -18.08
C ILE A 637 2.74 23.56 -19.60
N THR A 638 1.62 23.01 -20.07
CA THR A 638 1.30 22.90 -21.51
C THR A 638 1.17 24.28 -22.14
N THR A 639 0.52 25.21 -21.45
CA THR A 639 0.38 26.62 -21.88
C THR A 639 1.75 27.29 -21.96
N GLN A 640 2.59 27.14 -20.93
CA GLN A 640 3.94 27.69 -20.92
C GLN A 640 4.83 27.09 -22.02
N THR A 641 4.70 25.79 -22.28
CA THR A 641 5.40 25.08 -23.36
C THR A 641 5.00 25.62 -24.72
N ASN A 642 3.70 25.84 -24.96
CA ASN A 642 3.21 26.43 -26.19
C ASN A 642 3.76 27.86 -26.38
N THR A 643 3.75 28.69 -25.34
CA THR A 643 4.34 30.04 -25.38
C THR A 643 5.83 30.00 -25.69
N GLY A 644 6.63 29.22 -24.96
CA GLY A 644 8.08 29.12 -25.18
C GLY A 644 8.44 28.55 -26.55
N THR A 645 7.60 27.67 -27.09
CA THR A 645 7.76 27.13 -28.44
C THR A 645 7.51 28.19 -29.51
N ASN A 646 6.49 29.03 -29.34
CA ASN A 646 6.23 30.16 -30.23
C ASN A 646 7.37 31.19 -30.19
N GLU A 647 7.93 31.49 -29.01
CA GLU A 647 9.11 32.36 -28.87
C GLU A 647 10.35 31.77 -29.55
N THR A 648 10.53 30.45 -29.45
CA THR A 648 11.61 29.73 -30.14
C THR A 648 11.44 29.84 -31.65
N ALA A 649 10.24 29.61 -32.18
CA ALA A 649 9.95 29.76 -33.61
C ALA A 649 10.23 31.19 -34.12
N ALA A 650 9.89 32.21 -33.33
CA ALA A 650 10.20 33.61 -33.64
C ALA A 650 11.72 33.89 -33.64
N SER A 651 12.44 33.40 -32.63
CA SER A 651 13.90 33.55 -32.52
C SER A 651 14.64 32.86 -33.66
N ILE A 652 14.17 31.69 -34.08
CA ILE A 652 14.67 30.98 -35.25
C ILE A 652 14.41 31.74 -36.55
N GLY A 653 13.24 32.40 -36.67
CA GLY A 653 12.96 33.31 -37.79
C GLY A 653 14.01 34.41 -37.92
N ASN A 654 14.39 35.04 -36.80
CA ASN A 654 15.45 36.05 -36.78
C ASN A 654 16.82 35.45 -37.17
N LEU A 655 17.14 34.23 -36.72
CA LEU A 655 18.39 33.55 -37.10
C LEU A 655 18.48 33.28 -38.60
N THR A 656 17.37 32.87 -39.23
CA THR A 656 17.29 32.72 -40.69
C THR A 656 17.53 34.05 -41.41
N GLU A 657 17.00 35.16 -40.88
CA GLU A 657 17.24 36.50 -41.44
C GLU A 657 18.71 36.92 -41.33
N LEU A 658 19.34 36.71 -40.16
CA LEU A 658 20.76 36.98 -39.95
C LEU A 658 21.66 36.12 -40.86
N ALA A 659 21.34 34.85 -41.03
CA ALA A 659 22.08 33.95 -41.92
C ALA A 659 21.98 34.39 -43.39
N SER A 660 20.80 34.83 -43.81
CA SER A 660 20.55 35.42 -45.14
C SER A 660 21.31 36.74 -45.34
N GLU A 661 21.36 37.59 -44.30
CA GLU A 661 22.13 38.84 -44.34
C GLU A 661 23.64 38.58 -44.46
N LEU A 662 24.17 37.62 -43.70
CA LEU A 662 25.56 37.16 -43.83
C LEU A 662 25.87 36.63 -45.23
N GLN A 663 24.96 35.81 -45.79
CA GLN A 663 25.11 35.28 -47.15
C GLN A 663 25.13 36.41 -48.20
N ARG A 664 24.27 37.42 -48.04
CA ARG A 664 24.23 38.60 -48.90
C ARG A 664 25.49 39.49 -48.76
N SER A 665 26.03 39.61 -47.56
CA SER A 665 27.28 40.36 -47.32
C SER A 665 28.48 39.71 -48.01
N VAL A 666 28.50 38.38 -48.16
CA VAL A 666 29.59 37.68 -48.87
C VAL A 666 29.31 37.44 -50.35
N SER A 667 28.05 37.55 -50.83
CA SER A 667 27.71 37.40 -52.25
C SER A 667 28.25 38.52 -53.15
N GLY A 668 28.70 39.62 -52.56
CA GLY A 668 29.42 40.68 -53.30
C GLY A 668 30.79 40.24 -53.79
N PHE A 669 31.35 39.15 -53.25
CA PHE A 669 32.60 38.57 -53.73
C PHE A 669 32.35 37.57 -54.85
N LYS A 670 32.97 37.79 -56.01
CA LYS A 670 32.84 36.92 -57.17
C LYS A 670 33.89 35.81 -57.12
N LEU A 671 33.44 34.57 -56.98
CA LEU A 671 34.29 33.39 -56.99
C LEU A 671 34.51 32.90 -58.44
N PRO A 672 35.62 32.19 -58.73
CA PRO A 672 35.78 31.51 -60.02
C PRO A 672 34.69 30.43 -60.20
N GLU A 673 34.17 30.30 -61.43
CA GLU A 673 33.20 29.24 -61.80
C GLU A 673 33.76 27.82 -61.65
#